data_AF-I1H1G0-F1
#
_entry.id   AF-I1H1G0-F1
#
_cell.length_a   1.000
_cell.length_b   1.000
_cell.length_c   1.000
_cell.angle_alpha   90.00
_cell.angle_beta   90.00
_cell.angle_gamma   90.00
#
_symmetry.space_group_name_H-M   'P 1'
#
loop_
_entity.id
_entity.type
_entity.pdbx_description
1 polymer ?
#
loop_
_entity_poly.entity_id
_entity_poly.type
_entity_poly.pdbx_seq_one_letter_code
_entity_poly.pdbx_strand_id
1 'polypeptide(L)'
;MASLRPLDPSLATAAASRPRSGPVAPPSAALPLRRRGGGGALRGRRRGLLSCRAASPSAAEITKDKNTTDPSKVLLRVFLEHQVKFGEHVGVIGSTKELGSWKKHVELVWTQDGWVGQLELPAETLVEFKFVIILEGGKGKTWEDGNNRVIELPKGGTFDIVCHWNMTEEPLDLSGTSKVHKESRNITPKEVRDVSVTGNGDLAPETDSSNFGGQWQGSDAVFMRSNEHHNKSSDRMWDTSGLGGMTLKLVEGDKVSRNWWKKLELVRELLSEPVDDQSRLEALICSAIYLKWIYTGQISCFEDGGHYRPNKHAEISRQIFRELEKMYYTKGISAEDVLVIRKIHPCLPSFKSEFTATVPLTRIRDIAHRNDIPHDLKQEIKHTIQNKLHRSAGPEDLIATEAMLTRVTKNPGEYNEAFVEQFKIFYSELKDFFNAGSLFEQLESIKESLNESGLEALSSFVKTKKSLDQVKDVKDLEVLMKTLQSLSSLRSVLMKGLESGLRNDATDDGIAMRQKWRLCEIGLEDYSFVLLSRYINGLEALGGSASLAQCVGRDTSIWDDALDALIIGINQVSFSGWKPAECIAIGNELLSWKQKGLSENEGSEDGKYIWALRLKATLDRARRLTEEYSEALLSIFPGNVEVIGKSLGIPENSVRTYTEAEIRAGVIFQVSKVCTVLLKAVRSVIGSSGWDVLVPGVAHGALLQVERIIPGSLSSSMKGPVVLLVNKADGDEEVKAAGENIVGVILLQELPHLSHLGVRARQEKVVFVTCEDDDTIADLRLLEGKHVRLGASSSDVDLSAVSDENVGDISSEPSSTQKPSNEFSLPLATDKLSYMPEPKSYTSGENGSSSVLELAEASIESSGAKAKSCGTLSVLASLSNKVYSDQGIPAAFKVPSGAVIPFGSMEDALKKSGSVESYTSLLERIEAAEVESGELDSLSSELQAMVSLLSPTEQTVESLKTIFPEDARLIVRSSANVEDLAGMSAAGLYDSIPNVSLSDTKSFGAAVARVWASLYTRRAILSRRVAGVPQREAKMAILVQEMLEPELSFVLHTVSPSDHDTRVVEAEVAPGLGETLAAGTRGTPWRLSCDKFDTNVTTVAFANFSEEMVVLNSGPADGEVVHLTVDYSKKALSVDGTFRKQFGQRLAAIGQYLEQRLGSAQDVEGCLVGEDVFIVQSRPQP
;
A
#
# COMPACT_ATOMS: atom_id res chain seq x y z
N MET A 1 -28.25 -21.83 -8.22
CA MET A 1 -28.96 -22.29 -9.44
C MET A 1 -30.07 -21.30 -9.76
N ALA A 2 -29.93 -20.54 -10.84
CA ALA A 2 -31.01 -19.91 -11.60
C ALA A 2 -30.38 -19.49 -12.94
N SER A 3 -31.03 -19.73 -14.07
CA SER A 3 -30.40 -19.58 -15.39
C SER A 3 -31.13 -18.61 -16.29
N LEU A 4 -30.41 -17.63 -16.84
CA LEU A 4 -30.81 -16.87 -18.02
C LEU A 4 -29.72 -17.01 -19.09
N ARG A 5 -30.13 -17.05 -20.36
CA ARG A 5 -29.25 -17.24 -21.52
C ARG A 5 -29.00 -15.89 -22.21
N PRO A 6 -27.80 -15.64 -22.76
CA PRO A 6 -27.61 -14.58 -23.74
C PRO A 6 -28.31 -14.93 -25.07
N LEU A 7 -28.64 -13.90 -25.85
CA LEU A 7 -29.16 -14.02 -27.22
C LEU A 7 -28.05 -13.77 -28.25
N ASP A 8 -28.10 -14.49 -29.36
CA ASP A 8 -27.15 -14.44 -30.47
C ASP A 8 -27.70 -13.62 -31.65
N PRO A 9 -26.94 -12.67 -32.20
CA PRO A 9 -27.18 -12.09 -33.52
C PRO A 9 -26.00 -12.32 -34.48
N SER A 10 -26.15 -13.27 -35.40
CA SER A 10 -25.22 -13.49 -36.52
C SER A 10 -25.85 -13.16 -37.88
N LEU A 11 -25.00 -13.03 -38.92
CA LEU A 11 -25.32 -12.92 -40.35
C LEU A 11 -25.92 -11.60 -40.91
N ALA A 12 -25.06 -10.81 -41.53
CA ALA A 12 -25.37 -10.08 -42.78
C ALA A 12 -24.10 -9.97 -43.65
N THR A 13 -24.11 -10.47 -44.90
CA THR A 13 -22.92 -10.55 -45.76
C THR A 13 -23.09 -9.93 -47.16
N ALA A 14 -22.13 -9.07 -47.50
CA ALA A 14 -21.53 -8.83 -48.82
C ALA A 14 -22.38 -8.63 -50.10
N ALA A 15 -22.11 -7.51 -50.78
CA ALA A 15 -22.09 -7.40 -52.25
C ALA A 15 -21.10 -6.30 -52.68
N ALA A 16 -20.56 -6.35 -53.91
CA ALA A 16 -19.46 -5.47 -54.35
C ALA A 16 -19.59 -4.99 -55.81
N SER A 17 -18.94 -3.87 -56.16
CA SER A 17 -18.71 -3.47 -57.57
C SER A 17 -17.47 -2.56 -57.78
N ARG A 18 -16.91 -2.65 -58.98
CA ARG A 18 -15.78 -1.92 -59.64
C ARG A 18 -16.03 -2.05 -61.18
N PRO A 19 -15.35 -1.35 -62.14
CA PRO A 19 -13.99 -0.75 -62.15
C PRO A 19 -13.99 0.72 -62.69
N ARG A 20 -12.92 1.43 -63.17
CA ARG A 20 -11.78 1.12 -64.09
C ARG A 20 -10.71 2.26 -64.13
N SER A 21 -9.44 1.93 -64.43
CA SER A 21 -8.30 2.71 -65.05
C SER A 21 -8.29 4.27 -65.10
N GLY A 22 -7.21 5.05 -64.90
CA GLY A 22 -5.72 4.86 -64.92
C GLY A 22 -5.05 5.71 -66.06
N PRO A 23 -3.70 5.95 -66.18
CA PRO A 23 -2.52 5.74 -65.30
C PRO A 23 -1.46 6.93 -65.34
N VAL A 24 -0.15 6.65 -65.14
CA VAL A 24 1.11 7.45 -65.42
C VAL A 24 1.88 8.08 -64.21
N ALA A 25 3.23 8.07 -64.28
CA ALA A 25 4.27 8.55 -63.33
C ALA A 25 5.63 8.75 -64.10
N PRO A 26 6.85 8.92 -63.51
CA PRO A 26 7.30 9.39 -62.17
C PRO A 26 8.14 10.73 -62.31
N PRO A 27 9.50 10.85 -62.26
CA PRO A 27 10.56 10.41 -61.31
C PRO A 27 11.63 11.47 -60.85
N SER A 28 12.42 11.13 -59.81
CA SER A 28 13.85 11.51 -59.55
C SER A 28 14.26 12.97 -59.18
N ALA A 29 15.39 13.28 -58.49
CA ALA A 29 16.24 12.55 -57.52
C ALA A 29 17.35 13.45 -56.88
N ALA A 30 18.00 12.95 -55.81
CA ALA A 30 19.40 13.18 -55.36
C ALA A 30 19.84 14.36 -54.44
N LEU A 31 20.90 14.05 -53.66
CA LEU A 31 21.75 14.85 -52.74
C LEU A 31 22.91 15.56 -53.54
N PRO A 32 23.93 16.31 -52.99
CA PRO A 32 24.41 16.36 -51.59
C PRO A 32 25.07 17.68 -51.01
N LEU A 33 25.33 17.67 -49.70
CA LEU A 33 26.51 18.18 -48.92
C LEU A 33 27.28 19.52 -49.17
N ARG A 34 27.68 20.14 -48.02
CA ARG A 34 28.97 20.82 -47.65
C ARG A 34 29.15 22.37 -47.67
N ARG A 35 29.22 22.92 -46.42
CA ARG A 35 30.28 23.75 -45.76
C ARG A 35 30.57 25.24 -46.15
N ARG A 36 30.81 26.02 -45.08
CA ARG A 36 31.47 27.37 -44.94
C ARG A 36 30.65 28.60 -45.42
N GLY A 37 30.76 29.79 -44.82
CA GLY A 37 31.40 30.16 -43.53
C GLY A 37 31.78 31.66 -43.39
N GLY A 38 31.67 32.23 -42.18
CA GLY A 38 32.03 33.63 -41.83
C GLY A 38 30.89 34.65 -42.06
N GLY A 39 30.86 35.85 -41.43
CA GLY A 39 31.69 36.38 -40.33
C GLY A 39 31.71 37.93 -40.28
N GLY A 40 31.39 38.55 -39.14
CA GLY A 40 31.41 40.02 -38.94
C GLY A 40 31.07 40.45 -37.50
N ALA A 41 31.61 41.57 -36.99
CA ALA A 41 31.53 41.97 -35.58
C ALA A 41 31.78 43.49 -35.35
N LEU A 42 31.79 43.93 -34.06
CA LEU A 42 32.06 45.28 -33.50
C LEU A 42 30.82 46.21 -33.43
N ARG A 43 30.47 46.97 -32.35
CA ARG A 43 31.03 47.31 -31.00
C ARG A 43 29.85 47.68 -30.04
N GLY A 44 29.98 47.82 -28.70
CA GLY A 44 31.14 47.59 -27.82
C GLY A 44 31.31 48.44 -26.52
N ARG A 45 30.27 49.07 -25.90
CA ARG A 45 30.36 49.90 -24.66
C ARG A 45 29.00 49.97 -23.92
N ARG A 46 28.88 50.10 -22.58
CA ARG A 46 29.83 49.93 -21.44
C ARG A 46 29.03 49.88 -20.09
N ARG A 47 29.63 49.29 -19.04
CA ARG A 47 29.14 49.06 -17.65
C ARG A 47 28.36 47.75 -17.43
N GLY A 48 29.01 46.85 -16.69
CA GLY A 48 28.43 45.74 -15.94
C GLY A 48 29.36 45.48 -14.74
N LEU A 49 28.79 45.25 -13.57
CA LEU A 49 29.53 44.86 -12.36
C LEU A 49 29.62 43.33 -12.28
N LEU A 50 30.72 42.84 -11.72
CA LEU A 50 30.87 41.55 -11.00
C LEU A 50 30.47 40.24 -11.71
N SER A 51 31.00 39.14 -11.16
CA SER A 51 30.80 37.74 -11.57
C SER A 51 31.03 37.40 -13.06
N CYS A 52 32.16 36.73 -13.32
CA CYS A 52 32.25 35.83 -14.45
C CYS A 52 33.05 34.59 -14.05
N ARG A 53 32.31 33.50 -13.76
CA ARG A 53 32.80 32.13 -13.55
C ARG A 53 33.78 31.93 -12.40
N ALA A 54 33.22 31.84 -11.19
CA ALA A 54 33.41 30.58 -10.48
C ALA A 54 32.71 29.49 -11.30
N ALA A 55 33.46 28.80 -12.16
CA ALA A 55 33.01 27.52 -12.70
C ALA A 55 33.40 26.46 -11.68
N SER A 56 32.44 25.64 -11.25
CA SER A 56 32.67 24.45 -10.44
C SER A 56 32.79 23.24 -11.35
N PRO A 57 33.99 22.88 -11.85
CA PRO A 57 34.19 21.55 -12.38
C PRO A 57 34.07 20.56 -11.22
N SER A 58 33.30 19.50 -11.43
CA SER A 58 33.49 18.14 -10.91
C SER A 58 34.04 17.92 -9.49
N ALA A 59 33.36 17.05 -8.75
CA ALA A 59 34.02 16.17 -7.78
C ALA A 59 34.99 15.20 -8.51
N ALA A 60 36.14 15.73 -8.96
CA ALA A 60 37.19 15.01 -9.67
C ALA A 60 38.58 15.65 -9.49
N GLU A 61 38.90 16.07 -8.26
CA GLU A 61 40.18 15.66 -7.71
C GLU A 61 39.91 14.29 -7.05
N ILE A 62 40.43 13.15 -7.54
CA ILE A 62 41.62 12.95 -8.37
C ILE A 62 42.75 13.86 -7.89
N THR A 63 43.10 13.70 -6.61
CA THR A 63 44.49 13.79 -6.21
C THR A 63 45.31 13.03 -7.25
N LYS A 64 46.11 13.75 -8.04
CA LYS A 64 47.00 13.11 -9.02
C LYS A 64 47.84 12.07 -8.28
N ASP A 65 47.97 10.89 -8.89
CA ASP A 65 48.92 9.86 -8.48
C ASP A 65 50.35 10.44 -8.42
N LYS A 66 50.71 11.04 -7.29
CA LYS A 66 52.04 10.93 -6.73
C LYS A 66 52.14 9.53 -6.14
N ASN A 67 52.21 8.54 -7.03
CA ASN A 67 52.50 7.16 -6.67
C ASN A 67 54.00 7.02 -6.36
N THR A 68 54.42 7.80 -5.37
CA THR A 68 55.61 7.62 -4.54
C THR A 68 55.09 7.14 -3.20
N THR A 69 54.53 5.92 -3.20
CA THR A 69 54.38 5.16 -1.96
C THR A 69 55.74 5.11 -1.28
N ASP A 70 55.79 5.53 -0.03
CA ASP A 70 56.99 5.35 0.78
C ASP A 70 57.19 3.83 0.94
N PRO A 71 58.31 3.24 0.49
CA PRO A 71 58.51 1.80 0.54
C PRO A 71 58.59 1.25 1.98
N SER A 72 58.58 2.11 3.00
CA SER A 72 58.42 1.72 4.41
C SER A 72 56.97 1.51 4.87
N LYS A 73 55.96 1.68 4.01
CA LYS A 73 54.54 1.55 4.36
C LYS A 73 53.75 0.56 3.50
N VAL A 74 52.80 -0.12 4.15
CA VAL A 74 51.72 -0.92 3.58
C VAL A 74 50.40 -0.19 3.80
N LEU A 75 49.52 -0.20 2.80
CA LEU A 75 48.12 0.22 2.95
C LEU A 75 47.25 -1.02 3.10
N LEU A 76 46.77 -1.27 4.31
CA LEU A 76 45.87 -2.38 4.63
C LEU A 76 44.42 -1.86 4.68
N ARG A 77 43.52 -2.44 3.89
CA ARG A 77 42.09 -2.22 4.03
C ARG A 77 41.49 -3.38 4.81
N VAL A 78 40.70 -3.06 5.82
CA VAL A 78 40.05 -4.02 6.71
C VAL A 78 38.55 -3.91 6.53
N PHE A 79 37.91 -5.03 6.20
CA PHE A 79 36.46 -5.18 6.18
C PHE A 79 36.03 -6.04 7.38
N LEU A 80 34.99 -5.62 8.09
CA LEU A 80 34.42 -6.33 9.23
C LEU A 80 32.90 -6.48 9.03
N GLU A 81 32.45 -7.73 8.87
CA GLU A 81 31.01 -8.03 8.82
C GLU A 81 30.44 -8.12 10.24
N HIS A 82 29.87 -7.01 10.71
CA HIS A 82 29.20 -6.92 12.01
C HIS A 82 28.15 -5.80 12.02
N GLN A 83 27.08 -5.97 12.80
CA GLN A 83 26.05 -4.95 13.01
C GLN A 83 25.98 -4.59 14.49
N VAL A 84 25.78 -3.30 14.77
CA VAL A 84 25.71 -2.72 16.12
C VAL A 84 24.40 -1.94 16.28
N LYS A 85 24.11 -1.42 17.48
CA LYS A 85 22.86 -0.66 17.70
C LYS A 85 22.96 0.75 17.12
N PHE A 86 21.80 1.37 16.90
CA PHE A 86 21.72 2.77 16.54
C PHE A 86 22.42 3.64 17.60
N GLY A 87 23.34 4.52 17.19
CA GLY A 87 24.19 5.31 18.09
C GLY A 87 25.50 4.65 18.53
N GLU A 88 25.74 3.37 18.18
CA GLU A 88 27.02 2.68 18.40
C GLU A 88 27.91 2.72 17.15
N HIS A 89 29.23 2.72 17.33
CA HIS A 89 30.22 2.74 16.24
C HIS A 89 31.30 1.67 16.45
N VAL A 90 31.84 1.07 15.39
CA VAL A 90 32.97 0.14 15.52
C VAL A 90 34.30 0.83 15.25
N GLY A 91 35.30 0.55 16.09
CA GLY A 91 36.69 0.92 15.86
C GLY A 91 37.62 -0.28 15.91
N VAL A 92 38.86 -0.09 15.44
CA VAL A 92 39.96 -1.05 15.54
C VAL A 92 41.08 -0.46 16.43
N ILE A 93 41.65 -1.28 17.30
CA ILE A 93 42.75 -0.94 18.23
C ILE A 93 43.86 -1.97 18.04
N GLY A 94 45.14 -1.58 18.12
CA GLY A 94 46.23 -2.52 17.93
C GLY A 94 47.61 -2.04 18.41
N SER A 95 48.64 -2.83 18.10
CA SER A 95 50.00 -2.66 18.64
C SER A 95 50.79 -1.49 18.03
N THR A 96 50.54 -1.14 16.76
CA THR A 96 51.24 -0.03 16.08
C THR A 96 50.84 1.33 16.64
N LYS A 97 51.56 2.38 16.27
CA LYS A 97 51.24 3.76 16.68
C LYS A 97 50.00 4.28 15.93
N GLU A 98 49.85 3.81 14.71
CA GLU A 98 48.80 4.12 13.75
C GLU A 98 47.47 3.48 14.20
N LEU A 99 47.52 2.27 14.76
CA LEU A 99 46.42 1.62 15.48
C LEU A 99 46.29 2.04 16.97
N GLY A 100 46.87 3.19 17.33
CA GLY A 100 46.67 3.82 18.63
C GLY A 100 47.34 3.13 19.83
N SER A 101 48.23 2.17 19.61
CA SER A 101 49.05 1.47 20.61
C SER A 101 48.26 1.01 21.85
N TRP A 102 47.21 0.24 21.61
CA TRP A 102 46.27 -0.28 22.62
C TRP A 102 45.54 0.78 23.48
N LYS A 103 45.54 2.06 23.06
CA LYS A 103 44.99 3.20 23.84
C LYS A 103 43.94 4.01 23.10
N LYS A 104 44.13 4.23 21.80
CA LYS A 104 43.14 4.88 20.90
C LYS A 104 42.62 3.87 19.89
N HIS A 105 41.37 4.04 19.46
CA HIS A 105 40.86 3.37 18.24
C HIS A 105 41.19 4.20 17.00
N VAL A 106 41.23 3.52 15.86
CA VAL A 106 40.87 4.10 14.57
C VAL A 106 39.41 3.72 14.34
N GLU A 107 38.57 4.70 14.04
CA GLU A 107 37.14 4.48 13.78
C GLU A 107 36.94 3.87 12.39
N LEU A 108 36.06 2.89 12.27
CA LEU A 108 35.68 2.30 10.99
C LEU A 108 34.45 3.03 10.44
N VAL A 109 34.32 3.11 9.11
CA VAL A 109 33.15 3.67 8.45
C VAL A 109 32.19 2.54 8.09
N TRP A 110 30.92 2.64 8.50
CA TRP A 110 29.90 1.68 8.07
C TRP A 110 29.63 1.80 6.57
N THR A 111 29.52 0.66 5.90
CA THR A 111 29.13 0.54 4.48
C THR A 111 28.16 -0.63 4.31
N GLN A 112 27.58 -0.76 3.11
CA GLN A 112 26.70 -1.88 2.76
C GLN A 112 27.42 -3.24 2.76
N ASP A 113 28.75 -3.26 2.68
CA ASP A 113 29.60 -4.45 2.82
C ASP A 113 30.17 -4.63 4.25
N GLY A 114 29.60 -3.95 5.25
CA GLY A 114 30.05 -3.96 6.64
C GLY A 114 30.94 -2.76 7.00
N TRP A 115 31.65 -2.85 8.13
CA TRP A 115 32.52 -1.78 8.63
C TRP A 115 33.88 -1.80 7.93
N VAL A 116 34.31 -0.67 7.37
CA VAL A 116 35.53 -0.57 6.56
C VAL A 116 36.51 0.43 7.16
N GLY A 117 37.77 0.03 7.28
CA GLY A 117 38.89 0.88 7.67
C GLY A 117 40.03 0.83 6.65
N GLN A 118 40.73 1.95 6.46
CA GLN A 118 41.99 1.99 5.72
C GLN A 118 43.11 2.39 6.67
N LEU A 119 44.14 1.56 6.74
CA LEU A 119 45.24 1.65 7.70
C LEU A 119 46.56 1.74 6.95
N GLU A 120 47.24 2.88 7.06
CA GLU A 120 48.67 2.94 6.73
C GLU A 120 49.47 2.33 7.88
N LEU A 121 50.18 1.23 7.63
CA LEU A 121 50.93 0.47 8.62
C LEU A 121 52.40 0.30 8.15
N PRO A 122 53.37 0.18 9.08
CA PRO A 122 54.77 -0.01 8.70
C PRO A 122 55.01 -1.38 8.04
N ALA A 123 55.72 -1.38 6.92
CA ALA A 123 56.11 -2.58 6.18
C ALA A 123 57.09 -3.47 6.97
N GLU A 124 57.09 -4.78 6.69
CA GLU A 124 57.90 -5.79 7.41
C GLU A 124 57.71 -5.79 8.93
N THR A 125 56.47 -5.54 9.40
CA THR A 125 56.12 -5.62 10.83
C THR A 125 55.02 -6.63 11.10
N LEU A 126 55.11 -7.30 12.25
CA LEU A 126 54.03 -8.11 12.81
C LEU A 126 53.12 -7.20 13.63
N VAL A 127 51.86 -7.10 13.21
CA VAL A 127 50.84 -6.23 13.78
C VAL A 127 49.82 -7.07 14.52
N GLU A 128 49.52 -6.67 15.76
CA GLU A 128 48.41 -7.23 16.54
C GLU A 128 47.25 -6.23 16.57
N PHE A 129 46.01 -6.69 16.47
CA PHE A 129 44.82 -5.83 16.58
C PHE A 129 43.58 -6.56 17.12
N LYS A 130 42.59 -5.76 17.52
CA LYS A 130 41.21 -6.17 17.83
C LYS A 130 40.21 -5.09 17.44
N PHE A 131 38.98 -5.51 17.20
CA PHE A 131 37.81 -4.63 17.06
C PHE A 131 37.15 -4.31 18.41
N VAL A 132 36.46 -3.17 18.46
CA VAL A 132 35.77 -2.66 19.64
C VAL A 132 34.51 -1.88 19.23
N ILE A 133 33.37 -2.17 19.85
CA ILE A 133 32.15 -1.35 19.76
C ILE A 133 32.30 -0.19 20.74
N ILE A 134 32.01 1.01 20.28
CA ILE A 134 32.02 2.28 21.01
C ILE A 134 30.55 2.59 21.34
N LEU A 135 30.22 2.64 22.62
CA LEU A 135 28.84 2.88 23.06
C LEU A 135 28.44 4.34 22.89
N GLU A 136 27.14 4.57 22.72
CA GLU A 136 26.54 5.89 22.51
C GLU A 136 27.04 6.94 23.53
N GLY A 137 27.33 8.16 23.04
CA GLY A 137 27.96 9.22 23.84
C GLY A 137 29.44 8.99 24.17
N GLY A 138 30.08 7.94 23.64
CA GLY A 138 31.53 7.73 23.64
C GLY A 138 32.15 7.33 24.99
N LYS A 139 31.33 6.98 25.99
CA LYS A 139 31.78 6.71 27.38
C LYS A 139 32.01 5.24 27.72
N GLY A 140 31.72 4.32 26.81
CA GLY A 140 31.90 2.87 26.99
C GLY A 140 32.51 2.20 25.77
N LYS A 141 33.12 1.02 25.99
CA LYS A 141 33.75 0.19 24.95
C LYS A 141 33.53 -1.29 25.22
N THR A 142 33.05 -2.03 24.23
CA THR A 142 32.88 -3.49 24.26
C THR A 142 33.84 -4.12 23.25
N TRP A 143 34.74 -4.99 23.70
CA TRP A 143 35.76 -5.62 22.84
C TRP A 143 35.21 -6.90 22.17
N GLU A 144 35.78 -7.30 21.04
CA GLU A 144 35.60 -8.67 20.53
C GLU A 144 36.25 -9.70 21.48
N ASP A 145 35.66 -10.89 21.57
CA ASP A 145 36.14 -12.02 22.38
C ASP A 145 37.36 -12.72 21.75
N GLY A 146 37.97 -13.66 22.50
CA GLY A 146 39.12 -14.45 22.04
C GLY A 146 40.47 -13.73 22.09
N ASN A 147 41.42 -14.15 21.26
CA ASN A 147 42.81 -13.69 21.25
C ASN A 147 43.00 -12.42 20.38
N ASN A 148 44.18 -11.79 20.44
CA ASN A 148 44.52 -10.72 19.49
C ASN A 148 44.69 -11.30 18.08
N ARG A 149 44.16 -10.62 17.06
CA ARG A 149 44.41 -10.95 15.65
C ARG A 149 45.85 -10.57 15.30
N VAL A 150 46.57 -11.45 14.61
CA VAL A 150 47.99 -11.26 14.27
C VAL A 150 48.19 -11.30 12.76
N ILE A 151 48.88 -10.32 12.18
CA ILE A 151 49.18 -10.28 10.74
C ILE A 151 50.62 -9.81 10.49
N GLU A 152 51.34 -10.49 9.60
CA GLU A 152 52.69 -10.10 9.17
C GLU A 152 52.61 -9.30 7.86
N LEU A 153 53.09 -8.05 7.88
CA LEU A 153 52.93 -7.13 6.75
C LEU A 153 54.10 -7.22 5.75
N PRO A 154 53.83 -7.27 4.44
CA PRO A 154 54.85 -7.40 3.40
C PRO A 154 55.66 -6.10 3.18
N LYS A 155 56.58 -6.13 2.22
CA LYS A 155 57.53 -5.05 1.83
C LYS A 155 56.88 -3.83 1.13
N GLY A 156 55.66 -3.47 1.51
CA GLY A 156 54.87 -2.41 0.87
C GLY A 156 53.87 -2.94 -0.17
N GLY A 157 52.88 -2.11 -0.47
CA GLY A 157 51.77 -2.43 -1.38
C GLY A 157 50.40 -2.07 -0.78
N THR A 158 49.33 -2.41 -1.49
CA THR A 158 47.94 -2.29 -1.01
C THR A 158 47.31 -3.67 -0.96
N PHE A 159 46.72 -4.01 0.19
CA PHE A 159 46.12 -5.31 0.45
C PHE A 159 44.77 -5.16 1.15
N ASP A 160 43.83 -6.02 0.80
CA ASP A 160 42.49 -6.09 1.40
C ASP A 160 42.38 -7.38 2.25
N ILE A 161 41.85 -7.27 3.48
CA ILE A 161 41.49 -8.40 4.36
C ILE A 161 40.03 -8.30 4.84
N VAL A 162 39.38 -9.45 5.03
CA VAL A 162 38.03 -9.57 5.60
C VAL A 162 38.13 -10.24 6.98
N CYS A 163 37.27 -9.81 7.91
CA CYS A 163 37.19 -10.33 9.28
C CYS A 163 35.73 -10.47 9.72
N HIS A 164 35.46 -11.41 10.62
CA HIS A 164 34.13 -11.61 11.22
C HIS A 164 34.20 -11.43 12.75
N TRP A 165 33.18 -10.83 13.36
CA TRP A 165 33.20 -10.52 14.79
C TRP A 165 33.40 -11.80 15.65
N ASN A 166 34.22 -11.70 16.70
CA ASN A 166 34.66 -12.81 17.58
C ASN A 166 35.46 -13.95 16.91
N MET A 167 35.62 -13.99 15.58
CA MET A 167 36.39 -15.02 14.86
C MET A 167 37.91 -14.72 14.86
N THR A 168 38.49 -14.51 16.03
CA THR A 168 39.87 -13.98 16.18
C THR A 168 41.00 -14.92 15.75
N GLU A 169 40.71 -16.19 15.46
CA GLU A 169 41.66 -17.20 14.97
C GLU A 169 41.46 -17.56 13.47
N GLU A 170 40.70 -16.76 12.72
CA GLU A 170 40.51 -16.94 11.27
C GLU A 170 41.77 -16.56 10.44
N PRO A 171 42.03 -17.24 9.30
CA PRO A 171 43.19 -16.93 8.45
C PRO A 171 43.03 -15.59 7.73
N LEU A 172 44.01 -14.70 7.91
CA LEU A 172 44.02 -13.35 7.32
C LEU A 172 44.77 -13.33 5.98
N ASP A 173 44.09 -13.77 4.91
CA ASP A 173 44.67 -13.83 3.57
C ASP A 173 44.86 -12.43 2.92
N LEU A 174 46.13 -12.06 2.70
CA LEU A 174 46.52 -10.79 2.07
C LEU A 174 46.41 -10.83 0.53
N SER A 175 45.26 -10.42 -0.01
CA SER A 175 45.06 -10.26 -1.47
C SER A 175 45.69 -8.96 -2.00
N GLY A 176 46.27 -8.97 -3.21
CA GLY A 176 47.05 -7.83 -3.76
C GLY A 176 46.87 -7.59 -5.26
N THR A 177 47.18 -6.37 -5.73
CA THR A 177 46.80 -5.90 -7.09
C THR A 177 48.00 -5.58 -8.01
N SER A 178 47.82 -5.70 -9.34
CA SER A 178 48.82 -5.32 -10.35
C SER A 178 48.23 -4.97 -11.71
N LYS A 179 48.98 -4.18 -12.52
CA LYS A 179 48.50 -3.36 -13.65
C LYS A 179 49.55 -3.35 -14.78
N VAL A 180 49.23 -3.42 -16.08
CA VAL A 180 47.93 -3.54 -16.79
C VAL A 180 48.11 -4.04 -18.25
N HIS A 181 47.00 -4.16 -18.99
CA HIS A 181 46.84 -4.17 -20.47
C HIS A 181 46.97 -5.52 -21.23
N LYS A 182 46.23 -5.76 -22.35
CA LYS A 182 45.25 -4.89 -23.07
C LYS A 182 44.18 -5.67 -23.88
N GLU A 183 42.90 -5.48 -23.58
CA GLU A 183 41.78 -5.63 -24.55
C GLU A 183 40.50 -4.93 -24.05
N SER A 184 39.52 -4.69 -24.93
CA SER A 184 38.41 -3.75 -24.67
C SER A 184 37.23 -4.37 -23.91
N ARG A 185 37.07 -4.02 -22.63
CA ARG A 185 35.80 -4.19 -21.90
C ARG A 185 35.43 -2.89 -21.16
N ASN A 186 34.20 -2.44 -21.37
CA ASN A 186 33.60 -1.36 -20.57
C ASN A 186 33.29 -1.92 -19.17
N ILE A 187 33.49 -1.10 -18.13
CA ILE A 187 33.04 -1.39 -16.77
C ILE A 187 32.08 -0.27 -16.36
N THR A 188 30.83 -0.65 -16.12
CA THR A 188 29.78 0.17 -15.51
C THR A 188 29.96 0.25 -13.98
N PRO A 189 29.26 1.16 -13.29
CA PRO A 189 29.25 1.16 -11.82
C PRO A 189 28.69 -0.16 -11.27
N LYS A 190 29.15 -0.55 -10.09
CA LYS A 190 28.46 -1.46 -9.17
C LYS A 190 28.03 -0.63 -7.96
N GLU A 191 26.77 -0.68 -7.53
CA GLU A 191 26.14 -1.83 -6.84
C GLU A 191 26.93 -2.11 -5.55
N VAL A 192 26.51 -1.64 -4.36
CA VAL A 192 25.15 -1.75 -3.77
C VAL A 192 24.68 -3.19 -3.89
N ARG A 193 25.10 -4.02 -2.93
CA ARG A 193 24.65 -5.41 -2.83
C ARG A 193 23.20 -5.47 -2.37
N ASP A 194 22.29 -5.61 -3.34
CA ASP A 194 21.11 -6.44 -3.13
C ASP A 194 21.53 -7.84 -2.65
N VAL A 195 20.64 -8.52 -1.92
CA VAL A 195 20.87 -9.89 -1.44
C VAL A 195 20.83 -10.85 -2.63
N SER A 196 21.98 -11.02 -3.30
CA SER A 196 22.11 -11.91 -4.44
C SER A 196 22.06 -13.37 -3.99
N VAL A 197 20.91 -14.02 -4.21
CA VAL A 197 20.84 -15.48 -4.32
C VAL A 197 21.96 -15.93 -5.28
N THR A 198 22.77 -16.91 -4.86
CA THR A 198 24.05 -17.25 -5.51
C THR A 198 23.89 -18.04 -6.81
N GLY A 199 23.27 -17.40 -7.82
CA GLY A 199 23.18 -17.89 -9.19
C GLY A 199 24.48 -17.66 -9.97
N ASN A 200 25.55 -18.38 -9.62
CA ASN A 200 26.80 -18.36 -10.40
C ASN A 200 26.59 -19.13 -11.72
N GLY A 201 26.42 -18.38 -12.81
CA GLY A 201 26.13 -18.91 -14.14
C GLY A 201 27.33 -19.53 -14.86
N ASP A 202 27.90 -20.60 -14.31
CA ASP A 202 28.65 -21.58 -15.12
C ASP A 202 27.64 -22.54 -15.77
N LEU A 203 27.68 -22.67 -17.10
CA LEU A 203 26.76 -23.51 -17.87
C LEU A 203 27.15 -25.01 -17.82
N ALA A 204 27.08 -25.58 -16.63
CA ALA A 204 26.84 -27.01 -16.45
C ALA A 204 25.36 -27.33 -16.78
N PRO A 205 25.04 -28.53 -17.27
CA PRO A 205 23.64 -28.94 -17.44
C PRO A 205 22.94 -29.02 -16.08
N GLU A 206 21.70 -28.54 -16.01
CA GLU A 206 20.89 -28.58 -14.79
C GLU A 206 20.76 -30.02 -14.27
N THR A 207 21.26 -30.26 -13.05
CA THR A 207 20.91 -31.42 -12.24
C THR A 207 19.91 -30.96 -11.18
N ASP A 208 18.73 -31.58 -11.10
CA ASP A 208 17.60 -31.14 -10.27
C ASP A 208 17.90 -31.06 -8.76
N SER A 209 18.49 -29.94 -8.32
CA SER A 209 18.62 -29.57 -6.90
C SER A 209 17.26 -29.17 -6.32
N SER A 210 16.97 -29.54 -5.07
CA SER A 210 15.70 -29.16 -4.46
C SER A 210 15.61 -27.65 -4.16
N ASN A 211 14.41 -27.06 -4.32
CA ASN A 211 14.13 -25.70 -3.79
C ASN A 211 14.27 -25.63 -2.26
N PHE A 212 14.23 -26.79 -1.59
CA PHE A 212 14.23 -26.95 -0.15
C PHE A 212 15.60 -26.68 0.47
N GLY A 213 16.69 -27.22 -0.09
CA GLY A 213 18.05 -27.00 0.42
C GLY A 213 18.46 -25.52 0.44
N GLY A 214 17.97 -24.72 -0.51
CA GLY A 214 18.24 -23.27 -0.58
C GLY A 214 17.48 -22.41 0.44
N GLN A 215 16.54 -22.97 1.21
CA GLN A 215 15.79 -22.26 2.26
C GLN A 215 16.17 -22.72 3.68
N TRP A 216 17.15 -23.62 3.81
CA TRP A 216 17.57 -24.16 5.10
C TRP A 216 18.38 -23.14 5.91
N GLN A 217 17.95 -22.91 7.16
CA GLN A 217 18.62 -22.08 8.17
C GLN A 217 18.95 -22.88 9.44
N GLY A 218 18.72 -24.20 9.44
CA GLY A 218 19.12 -25.11 10.51
C GLY A 218 20.61 -25.45 10.48
N SER A 219 21.06 -26.31 11.40
CA SER A 219 22.44 -26.85 11.36
C SER A 219 22.67 -27.73 10.12
N ASP A 220 23.95 -27.81 9.69
CA ASP A 220 24.42 -28.77 8.69
C ASP A 220 24.15 -30.23 9.06
N ALA A 221 24.11 -31.10 8.04
CA ALA A 221 23.92 -32.53 8.19
C ALA A 221 25.13 -33.22 8.85
N VAL A 222 25.05 -33.48 10.17
CA VAL A 222 26.05 -34.24 10.92
C VAL A 222 25.83 -35.75 10.76
N PHE A 223 26.71 -36.42 10.01
CA PHE A 223 26.65 -37.87 9.81
C PHE A 223 27.18 -38.65 11.03
N MET A 224 26.31 -39.44 11.66
CA MET A 224 26.62 -40.15 12.91
C MET A 224 26.97 -41.62 12.66
N ARG A 225 28.03 -42.12 13.31
CA ARG A 225 28.48 -43.54 13.24
C ARG A 225 27.95 -44.40 14.39
N SER A 226 27.28 -43.77 15.35
CA SER A 226 26.78 -44.28 16.63
C SER A 226 25.51 -43.50 17.01
N ASN A 227 24.80 -43.87 18.08
CA ASN A 227 23.65 -43.09 18.60
C ASN A 227 24.09 -41.86 19.44
N GLU A 228 25.08 -41.11 18.97
CA GLU A 228 25.59 -39.90 19.64
C GLU A 228 24.76 -38.66 19.30
N HIS A 229 23.46 -38.71 19.62
CA HIS A 229 22.56 -37.57 19.54
C HIS A 229 22.93 -36.55 20.63
N HIS A 230 23.83 -35.61 20.31
CA HIS A 230 24.16 -34.50 21.20
C HIS A 230 22.91 -33.67 21.53
N ASN A 231 22.65 -33.51 22.82
CA ASN A 231 21.38 -33.04 23.34
C ASN A 231 21.29 -31.50 23.32
N LYS A 232 21.36 -30.88 22.13
CA LYS A 232 21.26 -29.41 21.89
C LYS A 232 19.97 -28.75 22.44
N SER A 233 19.03 -29.52 23.00
CA SER A 233 17.84 -28.97 23.67
C SER A 233 18.13 -28.30 25.01
N SER A 234 19.39 -28.25 25.47
CA SER A 234 19.82 -27.48 26.66
C SER A 234 19.85 -25.97 26.43
N ASP A 235 20.03 -25.54 25.18
CA ASP A 235 20.41 -24.16 24.86
C ASP A 235 19.21 -23.32 24.38
N ARG A 236 18.02 -23.91 24.34
CA ARG A 236 16.78 -23.27 23.88
C ARG A 236 15.98 -22.73 25.06
N MET A 237 15.59 -21.46 24.99
CA MET A 237 14.75 -20.80 25.98
C MET A 237 13.27 -20.91 25.62
N TRP A 238 12.44 -21.12 26.64
CA TRP A 238 10.98 -20.94 26.57
C TRP A 238 10.60 -19.86 27.57
N ASP A 239 10.31 -18.65 27.08
CA ASP A 239 9.77 -17.57 27.89
C ASP A 239 8.25 -17.50 27.70
N THR A 240 7.48 -17.59 28.79
CA THR A 240 6.02 -17.43 28.78
C THR A 240 5.58 -16.13 29.47
N SER A 241 6.52 -15.26 29.83
CA SER A 241 6.27 -14.03 30.60
C SER A 241 5.47 -13.02 29.78
N GLY A 242 4.21 -12.80 30.15
CA GLY A 242 3.31 -11.85 29.48
C GLY A 242 2.59 -12.38 28.25
N LEU A 243 2.68 -13.69 27.96
CA LEU A 243 1.90 -14.31 26.88
C LEU A 243 0.45 -14.57 27.31
N GLY A 244 -0.45 -14.57 26.32
CA GLY A 244 -1.84 -15.00 26.44
C GLY A 244 -2.31 -15.68 25.15
N GLY A 245 -3.62 -15.90 25.02
CA GLY A 245 -4.25 -16.36 23.77
C GLY A 245 -3.71 -17.70 23.24
N MET A 246 -3.77 -17.86 21.93
CA MET A 246 -3.20 -19.00 21.20
C MET A 246 -1.66 -19.00 21.27
N THR A 247 -1.05 -17.82 21.37
CA THR A 247 0.40 -17.62 21.49
C THR A 247 0.98 -18.33 22.73
N LEU A 248 0.34 -18.22 23.89
CA LEU A 248 0.75 -18.96 25.10
C LEU A 248 0.62 -20.48 24.90
N LYS A 249 -0.51 -20.94 24.36
CA LYS A 249 -0.77 -22.36 24.09
C LYS A 249 0.26 -22.97 23.13
N LEU A 250 0.69 -22.21 22.13
CA LEU A 250 1.78 -22.59 21.21
C LEU A 250 3.11 -22.80 21.96
N VAL A 251 3.53 -21.85 22.79
CA VAL A 251 4.84 -21.88 23.47
C VAL A 251 4.89 -22.97 24.55
N GLU A 252 3.81 -23.16 25.32
CA GLU A 252 3.69 -24.28 26.27
C GLU A 252 3.62 -25.64 25.54
N GLY A 253 2.97 -25.68 24.37
CA GLY A 253 2.90 -26.85 23.50
C GLY A 253 4.25 -27.26 22.91
N ASP A 254 5.06 -26.32 22.41
CA ASP A 254 6.39 -26.60 21.84
C ASP A 254 7.32 -27.26 22.88
N LYS A 255 7.28 -26.76 24.11
CA LYS A 255 8.06 -27.23 25.28
C LYS A 255 7.89 -28.72 25.59
N VAL A 256 6.72 -29.30 25.26
CA VAL A 256 6.46 -30.75 25.36
C VAL A 256 6.54 -31.47 24.00
N SER A 257 6.47 -30.74 22.90
CA SER A 257 6.47 -31.24 21.52
C SER A 257 7.87 -31.35 20.93
N ARG A 258 8.69 -32.26 21.46
CA ARG A 258 10.08 -32.46 21.02
C ARG A 258 10.24 -32.95 19.58
N ASN A 259 9.32 -33.78 19.10
CA ASN A 259 9.38 -34.46 17.80
C ASN A 259 8.37 -33.86 16.80
N TRP A 260 8.56 -34.08 15.50
CA TRP A 260 7.82 -33.35 14.47
C TRP A 260 6.31 -33.62 14.49
N TRP A 261 5.89 -34.88 14.66
CA TRP A 261 4.46 -35.18 14.70
C TRP A 261 3.75 -34.53 15.89
N LYS A 262 4.40 -34.35 17.06
CA LYS A 262 3.81 -33.57 18.16
C LYS A 262 3.68 -32.08 17.81
N LYS A 263 4.67 -31.50 17.11
CA LYS A 263 4.57 -30.11 16.61
C LYS A 263 3.41 -29.95 15.60
N LEU A 264 3.17 -30.96 14.76
CA LEU A 264 2.00 -30.99 13.86
C LEU A 264 0.68 -31.18 14.66
N GLU A 265 0.64 -32.06 15.67
CA GLU A 265 -0.55 -32.28 16.50
C GLU A 265 -0.98 -31.00 17.22
N LEU A 266 -0.01 -30.25 17.77
CA LEU A 266 -0.19 -28.94 18.38
C LEU A 266 -0.82 -27.93 17.41
N VAL A 267 -0.33 -27.85 16.17
CA VAL A 267 -0.92 -26.99 15.14
C VAL A 267 -2.35 -27.40 14.82
N ARG A 268 -2.64 -28.70 14.72
CA ARG A 268 -4.03 -29.18 14.55
C ARG A 268 -4.90 -28.76 15.74
N GLU A 269 -4.40 -28.84 16.97
CA GLU A 269 -5.13 -28.45 18.19
C GLU A 269 -5.37 -26.93 18.30
N LEU A 270 -4.46 -26.10 17.81
CA LEU A 270 -4.68 -24.65 17.68
C LEU A 270 -5.79 -24.36 16.65
N LEU A 271 -5.73 -24.99 15.48
CA LEU A 271 -6.69 -24.78 14.39
C LEU A 271 -8.07 -25.44 14.62
N SER A 272 -8.22 -26.29 15.64
CA SER A 272 -9.47 -26.99 15.96
C SER A 272 -10.34 -26.30 17.02
N GLU A 273 -9.85 -25.24 17.68
CA GLU A 273 -10.50 -24.60 18.83
C GLU A 273 -11.00 -23.14 18.65
N PRO A 274 -11.12 -22.51 17.44
CA PRO A 274 -11.60 -21.14 17.35
C PRO A 274 -13.10 -21.03 17.67
N VAL A 275 -13.44 -20.13 18.60
CA VAL A 275 -14.81 -19.79 19.01
C VAL A 275 -15.33 -18.54 18.28
N ASP A 276 -14.42 -17.69 17.80
CA ASP A 276 -14.67 -16.40 17.15
C ASP A 276 -13.62 -16.12 16.05
N ASP A 277 -13.83 -15.05 15.26
CA ASP A 277 -12.97 -14.67 14.13
C ASP A 277 -11.57 -14.21 14.53
N GLN A 278 -11.42 -13.47 15.64
CA GLN A 278 -10.13 -12.95 16.10
C GLN A 278 -9.23 -14.10 16.61
N SER A 279 -9.82 -15.02 17.39
CA SER A 279 -9.16 -16.24 17.86
C SER A 279 -8.74 -17.16 16.69
N ARG A 280 -9.54 -17.21 15.61
CA ARG A 280 -9.16 -17.95 14.37
C ARG A 280 -7.91 -17.34 13.73
N LEU A 281 -7.89 -16.02 13.55
CA LEU A 281 -6.77 -15.34 12.91
C LEU A 281 -5.48 -15.49 13.75
N GLU A 282 -5.55 -15.35 15.08
CA GLU A 282 -4.39 -15.61 15.96
C GLU A 282 -3.87 -17.05 15.80
N ALA A 283 -4.77 -18.05 15.81
CA ALA A 283 -4.40 -19.46 15.64
C ALA A 283 -3.75 -19.74 14.26
N LEU A 284 -4.24 -19.13 13.19
CA LEU A 284 -3.66 -19.22 11.85
C LEU A 284 -2.26 -18.59 11.80
N ILE A 285 -2.09 -17.39 12.37
CA ILE A 285 -0.81 -16.66 12.39
C ILE A 285 0.24 -17.46 13.18
N CYS A 286 -0.12 -17.91 14.38
CA CYS A 286 0.72 -18.77 15.21
C CYS A 286 1.16 -20.03 14.45
N SER A 287 0.22 -20.68 13.75
CA SER A 287 0.48 -21.90 12.97
C SER A 287 1.42 -21.66 11.79
N ALA A 288 1.24 -20.55 11.06
CA ALA A 288 2.07 -20.20 9.91
C ALA A 288 3.52 -19.91 10.31
N ILE A 289 3.74 -19.05 11.31
CA ILE A 289 5.09 -18.67 11.79
C ILE A 289 5.83 -19.91 12.31
N TYR A 290 5.16 -20.70 13.16
CA TYR A 290 5.74 -21.89 13.77
C TYR A 290 6.09 -22.97 12.74
N LEU A 291 5.19 -23.27 11.79
CA LEU A 291 5.46 -24.24 10.73
C LEU A 291 6.57 -23.77 9.78
N LYS A 292 6.61 -22.47 9.43
CA LYS A 292 7.70 -21.89 8.62
C LYS A 292 9.05 -22.13 9.28
N TRP A 293 9.18 -21.80 10.57
CA TRP A 293 10.44 -21.99 11.31
C TRP A 293 10.80 -23.45 11.57
N ILE A 294 9.85 -24.38 11.63
CA ILE A 294 10.13 -25.82 11.60
C ILE A 294 10.68 -26.23 10.23
N TYR A 295 10.05 -25.78 9.15
CA TYR A 295 10.38 -26.17 7.78
C TYR A 295 11.76 -25.64 7.34
N THR A 296 12.15 -24.43 7.77
CA THR A 296 13.50 -23.86 7.57
C THR A 296 14.56 -24.40 8.54
N GLY A 297 14.19 -25.25 9.52
CA GLY A 297 15.13 -25.87 10.45
C GLY A 297 15.52 -25.03 11.68
N GLN A 298 14.98 -23.82 11.81
CA GLN A 298 15.18 -22.94 12.97
C GLN A 298 14.54 -23.54 14.24
N ILE A 299 13.41 -24.23 14.09
CA ILE A 299 12.79 -25.08 15.11
C ILE A 299 13.08 -26.55 14.82
N SER A 300 14.18 -27.04 15.37
CA SER A 300 14.65 -28.41 15.18
C SER A 300 13.72 -29.45 15.79
N CYS A 301 13.61 -30.60 15.13
CA CYS A 301 12.83 -31.76 15.55
C CYS A 301 13.74 -32.88 16.11
N PHE A 302 13.51 -33.24 17.37
CA PHE A 302 14.33 -34.22 18.10
C PHE A 302 13.60 -35.56 18.30
N GLU A 303 14.36 -36.65 18.40
CA GLU A 303 13.82 -37.95 18.78
C GLU A 303 13.50 -38.01 20.29
N ASP A 304 12.35 -38.60 20.66
CA ASP A 304 11.96 -38.85 22.06
C ASP A 304 11.91 -40.35 22.41
N GLY A 305 12.63 -41.18 21.64
CA GLY A 305 12.78 -42.63 21.87
C GLY A 305 11.56 -43.49 21.47
N GLY A 306 10.42 -42.87 21.13
CA GLY A 306 9.26 -43.57 20.59
C GLY A 306 9.46 -44.06 19.15
N HIS A 307 8.63 -45.02 18.73
CA HIS A 307 8.63 -45.58 17.38
C HIS A 307 7.42 -45.10 16.57
N TYR A 308 7.45 -43.84 16.12
CA TYR A 308 6.40 -43.26 15.29
C TYR A 308 6.83 -43.19 13.82
N ARG A 309 6.06 -43.82 12.94
CA ARG A 309 6.32 -43.86 11.50
C ARG A 309 5.85 -42.58 10.80
N PRO A 310 6.32 -42.30 9.56
CA PRO A 310 5.87 -41.18 8.74
C PRO A 310 4.34 -41.07 8.60
N ASN A 311 3.62 -42.19 8.63
CA ASN A 311 2.16 -42.22 8.48
C ASN A 311 1.38 -41.44 9.56
N LYS A 312 1.89 -41.32 10.79
CA LYS A 312 1.29 -40.46 11.82
C LYS A 312 1.41 -38.98 11.45
N HIS A 313 2.49 -38.58 10.79
CA HIS A 313 2.70 -37.21 10.32
C HIS A 313 1.78 -36.89 9.13
N ALA A 314 1.66 -37.84 8.19
CA ALA A 314 0.71 -37.77 7.08
C ALA A 314 -0.76 -37.65 7.56
N GLU A 315 -1.17 -38.45 8.55
CA GLU A 315 -2.53 -38.39 9.10
C GLU A 315 -2.85 -37.03 9.74
N ILE A 316 -1.93 -36.45 10.51
CA ILE A 316 -2.14 -35.12 11.11
C ILE A 316 -2.16 -34.04 10.04
N SER A 317 -1.24 -34.11 9.06
CA SER A 317 -1.20 -33.20 7.90
C SER A 317 -2.53 -33.19 7.14
N ARG A 318 -3.12 -34.37 6.92
CA ARG A 318 -4.45 -34.52 6.33
C ARG A 318 -5.54 -33.84 7.15
N GLN A 319 -5.50 -33.95 8.48
CA GLN A 319 -6.46 -33.32 9.37
C GLN A 319 -6.34 -31.78 9.34
N ILE A 320 -5.11 -31.25 9.41
CA ILE A 320 -4.83 -29.81 9.25
C ILE A 320 -5.34 -29.31 7.89
N PHE A 321 -4.99 -30.00 6.80
CA PHE A 321 -5.40 -29.62 5.44
C PHE A 321 -6.92 -29.59 5.26
N ARG A 322 -7.66 -30.54 5.86
CA ARG A 322 -9.13 -30.55 5.82
C ARG A 322 -9.74 -29.32 6.50
N GLU A 323 -9.24 -28.91 7.65
CA GLU A 323 -9.75 -27.73 8.36
C GLU A 323 -9.34 -26.42 7.69
N LEU A 324 -8.12 -26.31 7.14
CA LEU A 324 -7.69 -25.17 6.33
C LEU A 324 -8.57 -24.98 5.07
N GLU A 325 -8.80 -26.04 4.29
CA GLU A 325 -9.66 -25.97 3.10
C GLU A 325 -11.14 -25.75 3.45
N LYS A 326 -11.60 -26.19 4.62
CA LYS A 326 -12.95 -25.88 5.13
C LYS A 326 -13.06 -24.40 5.52
N MET A 327 -12.05 -23.83 6.16
CA MET A 327 -11.98 -22.38 6.44
C MET A 327 -11.93 -21.57 5.14
N TYR A 328 -11.05 -21.92 4.20
CA TYR A 328 -10.82 -21.19 2.92
C TYR A 328 -12.12 -20.89 2.14
N TYR A 329 -13.10 -21.80 2.17
CA TYR A 329 -14.38 -21.64 1.46
C TYR A 329 -15.58 -21.37 2.39
N THR A 330 -15.34 -20.95 3.64
CA THR A 330 -16.39 -20.50 4.57
C THR A 330 -16.85 -19.08 4.21
N LYS A 331 -18.17 -18.84 4.18
CA LYS A 331 -18.73 -17.51 3.90
C LYS A 331 -18.34 -16.54 5.02
N GLY A 332 -17.69 -15.44 4.68
CA GLY A 332 -17.26 -14.40 5.63
C GLY A 332 -15.82 -14.53 6.10
N ILE A 333 -15.03 -15.45 5.52
CA ILE A 333 -13.57 -15.47 5.72
C ILE A 333 -12.94 -14.14 5.26
N SER A 334 -11.96 -13.64 6.04
CA SER A 334 -11.23 -12.40 5.72
C SER A 334 -10.17 -12.64 4.62
N ALA A 335 -9.66 -11.56 4.03
CA ALA A 335 -8.57 -11.69 3.05
C ALA A 335 -7.26 -12.11 3.76
N GLU A 336 -7.09 -11.64 4.99
CA GLU A 336 -6.01 -11.90 5.93
C GLU A 336 -5.95 -13.40 6.30
N ASP A 337 -7.08 -14.01 6.67
CA ASP A 337 -7.20 -15.47 6.88
C ASP A 337 -6.66 -16.23 5.65
N VAL A 338 -7.09 -15.84 4.43
CA VAL A 338 -6.69 -16.49 3.18
C VAL A 338 -5.18 -16.35 2.91
N LEU A 339 -4.60 -15.16 3.11
CA LEU A 339 -3.15 -14.96 2.97
C LEU A 339 -2.36 -15.87 3.92
N VAL A 340 -2.79 -16.00 5.18
CA VAL A 340 -2.10 -16.82 6.18
C VAL A 340 -2.27 -18.32 5.92
N ILE A 341 -3.47 -18.77 5.51
CA ILE A 341 -3.71 -20.17 5.11
C ILE A 341 -2.78 -20.59 3.95
N ARG A 342 -2.56 -19.71 2.96
CA ARG A 342 -1.64 -19.99 1.84
C ARG A 342 -0.19 -20.23 2.30
N LYS A 343 0.28 -19.55 3.34
CA LYS A 343 1.63 -19.77 3.92
C LYS A 343 1.77 -21.11 4.65
N ILE A 344 0.67 -21.69 5.16
CA ILE A 344 0.69 -22.97 5.88
C ILE A 344 0.82 -24.16 4.91
N HIS A 345 0.11 -24.16 3.77
CA HIS A 345 0.02 -25.32 2.88
C HIS A 345 1.37 -25.94 2.44
N PRO A 346 2.41 -25.17 2.06
CA PRO A 346 3.72 -25.73 1.65
C PRO A 346 4.48 -26.44 2.79
N CYS A 347 4.21 -26.09 4.05
CA CYS A 347 4.92 -26.65 5.21
C CYS A 347 4.40 -28.04 5.64
N LEU A 348 3.35 -28.55 4.99
CA LEU A 348 2.65 -29.78 5.38
C LEU A 348 3.15 -30.99 4.57
N PRO A 349 3.46 -32.14 5.20
CA PRO A 349 3.87 -33.35 4.48
C PRO A 349 2.73 -33.93 3.64
N SER A 350 3.11 -34.75 2.65
CA SER A 350 2.20 -35.43 1.74
C SER A 350 1.45 -36.57 2.44
N PHE A 351 0.15 -36.68 2.18
CA PHE A 351 -0.71 -37.70 2.80
C PHE A 351 -1.40 -38.63 1.79
N LYS A 352 -0.69 -38.92 0.69
CA LYS A 352 -1.03 -40.01 -0.24
C LYS A 352 -1.19 -41.34 0.51
N SER A 353 -1.97 -42.25 -0.07
CA SER A 353 -2.21 -43.61 0.43
C SER A 353 -0.92 -44.42 0.68
N GLU A 354 0.14 -44.16 -0.08
CA GLU A 354 1.49 -44.73 0.13
C GLU A 354 2.16 -44.27 1.45
N PHE A 355 1.90 -43.04 1.89
CA PHE A 355 2.47 -42.46 3.10
C PHE A 355 1.60 -42.69 4.34
N THR A 356 0.28 -42.77 4.19
CA THR A 356 -0.65 -43.11 5.30
C THR A 356 -0.69 -44.62 5.60
N ALA A 357 -0.14 -45.46 4.71
CA ALA A 357 0.05 -46.89 4.91
C ALA A 357 0.76 -47.24 6.23
N THR A 358 0.61 -48.47 6.71
CA THR A 358 1.16 -48.90 8.02
C THR A 358 2.69 -48.96 8.08
N VAL A 359 3.37 -49.06 6.92
CA VAL A 359 4.82 -49.18 6.80
C VAL A 359 5.34 -48.39 5.58
N PRO A 360 5.37 -47.05 5.62
CA PRO A 360 5.86 -46.22 4.52
C PRO A 360 7.40 -46.13 4.52
N LEU A 361 7.98 -45.61 3.42
CA LEU A 361 9.42 -45.33 3.25
C LEU A 361 10.34 -46.52 3.59
N THR A 362 9.95 -47.75 3.24
CA THR A 362 10.70 -48.98 3.58
C THR A 362 12.07 -49.09 2.92
N ARG A 363 12.30 -48.45 1.77
CA ARG A 363 13.50 -48.62 0.94
C ARG A 363 14.80 -48.31 1.69
N ILE A 364 14.80 -47.32 2.59
CA ILE A 364 15.98 -46.94 3.38
C ILE A 364 16.47 -48.07 4.30
N ARG A 365 15.56 -48.90 4.83
CA ARG A 365 15.93 -50.11 5.60
C ARG A 365 16.72 -51.07 4.72
N ASP A 366 16.22 -51.35 3.53
CA ASP A 366 16.79 -52.37 2.65
C ASP A 366 18.14 -51.92 2.07
N ILE A 367 18.26 -50.61 1.76
CA ILE A 367 19.53 -49.93 1.48
C ILE A 367 20.52 -50.08 2.64
N ALA A 368 20.12 -49.75 3.87
CA ALA A 368 20.97 -49.80 5.06
C ALA A 368 21.39 -51.23 5.47
N HIS A 369 20.80 -52.27 4.88
CA HIS A 369 21.16 -53.67 5.11
C HIS A 369 22.05 -54.29 4.03
N ARG A 370 22.29 -53.61 2.90
CA ARG A 370 23.12 -54.10 1.79
C ARG A 370 24.57 -54.45 2.17
N ASN A 371 25.18 -55.38 1.44
CA ASN A 371 26.53 -55.89 1.71
C ASN A 371 27.61 -55.39 0.73
N ASP A 372 27.21 -54.53 -0.22
CA ASP A 372 28.06 -53.97 -1.30
C ASP A 372 28.39 -52.48 -1.09
N ILE A 373 28.23 -51.99 0.15
CA ILE A 373 28.59 -50.63 0.57
C ILE A 373 29.57 -50.68 1.77
N PRO A 374 30.48 -49.70 1.92
CA PRO A 374 31.41 -49.64 3.05
C PRO A 374 30.70 -49.66 4.41
N HIS A 375 31.31 -50.30 5.41
CA HIS A 375 30.70 -50.46 6.74
C HIS A 375 30.40 -49.10 7.40
N ASP A 376 31.31 -48.15 7.29
CA ASP A 376 31.16 -46.78 7.79
C ASP A 376 29.91 -46.11 7.21
N LEU A 377 29.77 -46.11 5.87
CA LEU A 377 28.61 -45.56 5.18
C LEU A 377 27.31 -46.28 5.58
N LYS A 378 27.37 -47.61 5.78
CA LYS A 378 26.24 -48.42 6.25
C LYS A 378 25.77 -48.00 7.64
N GLN A 379 26.69 -47.68 8.56
CA GLN A 379 26.32 -47.12 9.87
C GLN A 379 25.84 -45.67 9.75
N GLU A 380 26.48 -44.83 8.94
CA GLU A 380 26.09 -43.42 8.74
C GLU A 380 24.67 -43.29 8.18
N ILE A 381 24.30 -44.08 7.16
CA ILE A 381 22.92 -44.14 6.64
C ILE A 381 21.94 -44.66 7.72
N LYS A 382 22.34 -45.70 8.45
CA LYS A 382 21.50 -46.32 9.48
C LYS A 382 21.21 -45.38 10.66
N HIS A 383 22.22 -44.71 11.17
CA HIS A 383 22.13 -43.88 12.38
C HIS A 383 21.64 -42.46 12.07
N THR A 384 22.03 -41.86 10.94
CA THR A 384 21.62 -40.50 10.57
C THR A 384 20.22 -40.44 9.94
N ILE A 385 19.83 -41.45 9.15
CA ILE A 385 18.58 -41.42 8.34
C ILE A 385 17.60 -42.53 8.76
N GLN A 386 18.02 -43.80 8.71
CA GLN A 386 17.11 -44.94 8.86
C GLN A 386 16.51 -45.10 10.26
N ASN A 387 17.24 -44.72 11.31
CA ASN A 387 16.74 -44.74 12.69
C ASN A 387 15.78 -43.58 12.96
N LYS A 388 16.13 -42.37 12.52
CA LYS A 388 15.36 -41.14 12.74
C LYS A 388 13.97 -41.23 12.08
N LEU A 389 13.91 -41.55 10.78
CA LEU A 389 12.64 -41.77 10.06
C LEU A 389 11.76 -42.89 10.63
N HIS A 390 12.30 -43.84 11.40
CA HIS A 390 11.55 -44.89 12.10
C HIS A 390 11.09 -44.50 13.53
N ARG A 391 11.36 -43.27 13.97
CA ARG A 391 11.07 -42.74 15.32
C ARG A 391 10.33 -41.42 15.28
N SER A 392 10.83 -40.47 14.49
CA SER A 392 10.15 -39.26 14.02
C SER A 392 10.86 -38.80 12.75
N ALA A 393 10.13 -38.69 11.65
CA ALA A 393 10.63 -37.88 10.54
C ALA A 393 10.73 -36.40 10.97
N GLY A 394 11.54 -35.62 10.28
CA GLY A 394 11.59 -34.16 10.39
C GLY A 394 12.28 -33.55 9.17
N PRO A 395 12.07 -32.24 8.90
CA PRO A 395 12.66 -31.57 7.73
C PRO A 395 14.18 -31.76 7.58
N GLU A 396 14.91 -31.95 8.68
CA GLU A 396 16.35 -32.23 8.66
C GLU A 396 16.71 -33.50 7.88
N ASP A 397 15.81 -34.49 7.82
CA ASP A 397 16.07 -35.80 7.19
C ASP A 397 16.20 -35.68 5.67
N LEU A 398 15.51 -34.71 5.06
CA LEU A 398 15.61 -34.44 3.64
C LEU A 398 16.96 -33.78 3.31
N ILE A 399 17.41 -32.81 4.11
CA ILE A 399 18.77 -32.21 4.01
C ILE A 399 19.84 -33.28 4.20
N ALA A 400 19.73 -34.11 5.24
CA ALA A 400 20.70 -35.17 5.52
C ALA A 400 20.76 -36.21 4.39
N THR A 401 19.63 -36.50 3.74
CA THR A 401 19.58 -37.40 2.59
C THR A 401 20.12 -36.75 1.31
N GLU A 402 19.86 -35.46 1.07
CA GLU A 402 20.41 -34.70 -0.08
C GLU A 402 21.94 -34.55 0.01
N ALA A 403 22.45 -34.23 1.20
CA ALA A 403 23.89 -34.17 1.49
C ALA A 403 24.56 -35.55 1.35
N MET A 404 23.91 -36.62 1.82
CA MET A 404 24.39 -37.99 1.62
C MET A 404 24.38 -38.40 0.14
N LEU A 405 23.32 -38.06 -0.60
CA LEU A 405 23.19 -38.35 -2.03
C LEU A 405 24.30 -37.64 -2.81
N THR A 406 24.53 -36.36 -2.54
CA THR A 406 25.62 -35.55 -3.11
C THR A 406 26.98 -36.18 -2.84
N ARG A 407 27.20 -36.70 -1.63
CA ARG A 407 28.45 -37.40 -1.26
C ARG A 407 28.65 -38.69 -2.04
N VAL A 408 27.63 -39.55 -2.19
CA VAL A 408 27.76 -40.84 -2.91
C VAL A 408 27.70 -40.72 -4.44
N THR A 409 27.31 -39.56 -4.98
CA THR A 409 27.35 -39.28 -6.43
C THR A 409 28.56 -38.47 -6.87
N LYS A 410 29.30 -37.84 -5.95
CA LYS A 410 30.45 -36.96 -6.23
C LYS A 410 31.51 -37.59 -7.13
N ASN A 411 31.78 -38.89 -6.95
CA ASN A 411 32.77 -39.65 -7.73
C ASN A 411 32.06 -40.83 -8.44
N PRO A 412 31.74 -40.71 -9.73
CA PRO A 412 31.12 -41.80 -10.49
C PRO A 412 31.94 -43.09 -10.45
N GLY A 413 31.32 -44.19 -10.03
CA GLY A 413 31.95 -45.50 -9.89
C GLY A 413 32.59 -45.81 -8.52
N GLU A 414 32.57 -44.89 -7.54
CA GLU A 414 33.04 -45.18 -6.17
C GLU A 414 32.13 -46.18 -5.43
N TYR A 415 30.83 -46.17 -5.75
CA TYR A 415 29.80 -47.03 -5.16
C TYR A 415 29.06 -47.82 -6.24
N ASN A 416 28.46 -48.96 -5.88
CA ASN A 416 27.65 -49.75 -6.81
C ASN A 416 26.50 -48.89 -7.38
N GLU A 417 26.37 -48.83 -8.71
CA GLU A 417 25.30 -48.13 -9.43
C GLU A 417 23.91 -48.56 -8.92
N ALA A 418 23.71 -49.86 -8.67
CA ALA A 418 22.46 -50.40 -8.13
C ALA A 418 22.19 -50.04 -6.65
N PHE A 419 23.17 -49.47 -5.93
CA PHE A 419 22.96 -48.81 -4.64
C PHE A 419 22.61 -47.33 -4.86
N VAL A 420 23.38 -46.62 -5.70
CA VAL A 420 23.17 -45.19 -5.99
C VAL A 420 21.79 -44.94 -6.60
N GLU A 421 21.33 -45.80 -7.50
CA GLU A 421 19.98 -45.77 -8.07
C GLU A 421 18.90 -45.94 -7.00
N GLN A 422 19.03 -46.93 -6.11
CA GLN A 422 18.08 -47.13 -5.01
C GLN A 422 18.09 -45.96 -4.02
N PHE A 423 19.25 -45.33 -3.78
CA PHE A 423 19.35 -44.13 -2.95
C PHE A 423 18.71 -42.91 -3.60
N LYS A 424 18.83 -42.75 -4.93
CA LYS A 424 18.10 -41.72 -5.71
C LYS A 424 16.59 -41.92 -5.64
N ILE A 425 16.11 -43.16 -5.81
CA ILE A 425 14.67 -43.47 -5.68
C ILE A 425 14.18 -43.18 -4.26
N PHE A 426 14.93 -43.58 -3.23
CA PHE A 426 14.58 -43.26 -1.84
C PHE A 426 14.57 -41.74 -1.56
N TYR A 427 15.55 -41.00 -2.08
CA TYR A 427 15.55 -39.54 -1.98
C TYR A 427 14.32 -38.92 -2.66
N SER A 428 13.90 -39.46 -3.82
CA SER A 428 12.65 -39.04 -4.48
C SER A 428 11.39 -39.37 -3.66
N GLU A 429 11.32 -40.54 -3.02
CA GLU A 429 10.24 -40.92 -2.10
C GLU A 429 10.17 -39.96 -0.88
N LEU A 430 11.33 -39.54 -0.37
CA LEU A 430 11.43 -38.60 0.74
C LEU A 430 11.07 -37.17 0.34
N LYS A 431 11.57 -36.69 -0.80
CA LYS A 431 11.25 -35.39 -1.42
C LYS A 431 9.73 -35.27 -1.62
N ASP A 432 9.10 -36.32 -2.12
CA ASP A 432 7.66 -36.42 -2.31
C ASP A 432 6.88 -36.45 -0.98
N PHE A 433 7.36 -37.16 0.04
CA PHE A 433 6.77 -37.14 1.38
C PHE A 433 6.79 -35.74 2.04
N PHE A 434 7.83 -34.93 1.79
CA PHE A 434 7.89 -33.52 2.23
C PHE A 434 7.24 -32.53 1.24
N ASN A 435 6.59 -33.01 0.17
CA ASN A 435 6.07 -32.22 -0.95
C ASN A 435 7.10 -31.32 -1.66
N ALA A 436 8.39 -31.49 -1.39
CA ALA A 436 9.53 -30.68 -1.85
C ALA A 436 9.92 -30.93 -3.32
N GLY A 437 8.97 -31.38 -4.14
CA GLY A 437 9.12 -31.58 -5.57
C GLY A 437 9.34 -30.26 -6.33
N SER A 438 9.94 -30.33 -7.51
CA SER A 438 9.96 -29.19 -8.44
C SER A 438 8.55 -28.94 -8.99
N LEU A 439 8.27 -27.71 -9.44
CA LEU A 439 6.97 -27.38 -10.05
C LEU A 439 6.62 -28.33 -11.21
N PHE A 440 7.60 -28.78 -11.98
CA PHE A 440 7.36 -29.71 -13.09
C PHE A 440 6.99 -31.14 -12.60
N GLU A 441 7.67 -31.65 -11.56
CA GLU A 441 7.32 -32.91 -10.91
C GLU A 441 5.90 -32.85 -10.32
N GLN A 442 5.56 -31.75 -9.64
CA GLN A 442 4.23 -31.53 -9.05
C GLN A 442 3.13 -31.48 -10.14
N LEU A 443 3.35 -30.74 -11.23
CA LEU A 443 2.39 -30.59 -12.33
C LEU A 443 2.16 -31.90 -13.11
N GLU A 444 3.20 -32.68 -13.41
CA GLU A 444 3.00 -34.01 -14.00
C GLU A 444 2.26 -34.94 -13.03
N SER A 445 2.43 -34.77 -11.70
CA SER A 445 1.73 -35.59 -10.69
C SER A 445 0.22 -35.34 -10.57
N ILE A 446 -0.32 -34.26 -11.15
CA ILE A 446 -1.77 -33.98 -11.20
C ILE A 446 -2.39 -34.25 -12.58
N LYS A 447 -1.58 -34.57 -13.59
CA LYS A 447 -1.95 -34.65 -15.01
C LYS A 447 -3.17 -35.55 -15.28
N GLU A 448 -3.23 -36.73 -14.66
CA GLU A 448 -4.34 -37.68 -14.82
C GLU A 448 -5.67 -37.21 -14.18
N SER A 449 -5.64 -36.17 -13.34
CA SER A 449 -6.83 -35.56 -12.74
C SER A 449 -7.34 -34.31 -13.48
N LEU A 450 -6.59 -33.83 -14.47
CA LEU A 450 -6.99 -32.69 -15.29
C LEU A 450 -8.03 -33.11 -16.34
N ASN A 451 -8.97 -32.21 -16.63
CA ASN A 451 -9.85 -32.31 -17.78
C ASN A 451 -9.09 -31.93 -19.08
N GLU A 452 -9.77 -32.08 -20.23
CA GLU A 452 -9.21 -31.78 -21.55
C GLU A 452 -8.58 -30.38 -21.64
N SER A 453 -9.27 -29.33 -21.20
CA SER A 453 -8.74 -27.96 -21.21
C SER A 453 -7.59 -27.73 -20.21
N GLY A 454 -7.56 -28.46 -19.08
CA GLY A 454 -6.42 -28.47 -18.17
C GLY A 454 -5.18 -29.15 -18.76
N LEU A 455 -5.37 -30.26 -19.50
CA LEU A 455 -4.31 -30.94 -20.24
C LEU A 455 -3.77 -30.08 -21.38
N GLU A 456 -4.62 -29.34 -22.09
CA GLU A 456 -4.21 -28.35 -23.09
C GLU A 456 -3.41 -27.20 -22.46
N ALA A 457 -3.90 -26.59 -21.37
CA ALA A 457 -3.21 -25.52 -20.67
C ALA A 457 -1.84 -25.96 -20.12
N LEU A 458 -1.76 -27.15 -19.52
CA LEU A 458 -0.51 -27.75 -19.05
C LEU A 458 0.45 -28.00 -20.21
N SER A 459 -0.03 -28.59 -21.31
CA SER A 459 0.79 -28.84 -22.50
C SER A 459 1.32 -27.55 -23.14
N SER A 460 0.52 -26.48 -23.11
CA SER A 460 0.92 -25.14 -23.57
C SER A 460 2.01 -24.53 -22.69
N PHE A 461 1.82 -24.56 -21.36
CA PHE A 461 2.80 -24.07 -20.39
C PHE A 461 4.13 -24.84 -20.48
N VAL A 462 4.08 -26.18 -20.53
CA VAL A 462 5.29 -27.02 -20.66
C VAL A 462 6.02 -26.77 -21.99
N LYS A 463 5.29 -26.47 -23.08
CA LYS A 463 5.88 -26.11 -24.37
C LYS A 463 6.54 -24.73 -24.34
N THR A 464 5.88 -23.72 -23.78
CA THR A 464 6.39 -22.34 -23.69
C THR A 464 7.59 -22.24 -22.76
N LYS A 465 7.54 -22.85 -21.57
CA LYS A 465 8.71 -22.95 -20.67
C LYS A 465 9.91 -23.58 -21.38
N LYS A 466 9.73 -24.72 -22.05
CA LYS A 466 10.82 -25.38 -22.79
C LYS A 466 11.41 -24.54 -23.93
N SER A 467 10.65 -23.58 -24.50
CA SER A 467 11.19 -22.59 -25.42
C SER A 467 12.01 -21.53 -24.67
N LEU A 468 11.48 -21.00 -23.57
CA LEU A 468 12.17 -20.00 -22.73
C LEU A 468 13.50 -20.53 -22.15
N ASP A 469 13.53 -21.80 -21.74
CA ASP A 469 14.73 -22.49 -21.23
C ASP A 469 15.85 -22.61 -22.29
N GLN A 470 15.52 -22.48 -23.59
CA GLN A 470 16.47 -22.49 -24.70
C GLN A 470 16.96 -21.09 -25.09
N VAL A 471 16.29 -20.03 -24.63
CA VAL A 471 16.67 -18.64 -24.91
C VAL A 471 17.86 -18.25 -24.04
N LYS A 472 18.94 -17.77 -24.68
CA LYS A 472 20.18 -17.33 -24.01
C LYS A 472 20.34 -15.80 -23.91
N ASP A 473 19.45 -15.03 -24.52
CA ASP A 473 19.45 -13.57 -24.43
C ASP A 473 18.25 -13.11 -23.58
N VAL A 474 18.51 -12.27 -22.57
CA VAL A 474 17.50 -11.77 -21.62
C VAL A 474 16.45 -10.88 -22.31
N LYS A 475 16.68 -10.49 -23.58
CA LYS A 475 15.86 -9.54 -24.33
C LYS A 475 14.67 -10.13 -25.09
N ASP A 476 14.48 -11.46 -25.11
CA ASP A 476 13.30 -12.07 -25.74
C ASP A 476 12.07 -11.99 -24.82
N LEU A 477 11.49 -10.78 -24.76
CA LEU A 477 10.26 -10.52 -24.03
C LEU A 477 9.05 -11.26 -24.64
N GLU A 478 9.08 -11.61 -25.93
CA GLU A 478 7.96 -12.27 -26.62
C GLU A 478 7.79 -13.73 -26.15
N VAL A 479 8.88 -14.49 -26.04
CA VAL A 479 8.85 -15.86 -25.50
C VAL A 479 8.53 -15.86 -23.99
N LEU A 480 9.03 -14.87 -23.26
CA LEU A 480 8.72 -14.71 -21.83
C LEU A 480 7.24 -14.38 -21.61
N MET A 481 6.68 -13.41 -22.35
CA MET A 481 5.27 -13.02 -22.27
C MET A 481 4.33 -14.21 -22.58
N LYS A 482 4.62 -14.99 -23.63
CA LYS A 482 3.88 -16.22 -23.94
C LYS A 482 3.93 -17.25 -22.81
N THR A 483 5.04 -17.30 -22.06
CA THR A 483 5.19 -18.18 -20.90
C THR A 483 4.38 -17.67 -19.70
N LEU A 484 4.34 -16.34 -19.46
CA LEU A 484 3.45 -15.72 -18.45
C LEU A 484 1.97 -15.96 -18.77
N GLN A 485 1.56 -15.79 -20.03
CA GLN A 485 0.18 -16.02 -20.48
C GLN A 485 -0.25 -17.48 -20.31
N SER A 486 0.61 -18.45 -20.66
CA SER A 486 0.32 -19.88 -20.53
C SER A 486 0.30 -20.33 -19.05
N LEU A 487 1.18 -19.78 -18.21
CA LEU A 487 1.18 -19.98 -16.76
C LEU A 487 -0.14 -19.50 -16.14
N SER A 488 -0.52 -18.25 -16.41
CA SER A 488 -1.75 -17.64 -15.88
C SER A 488 -3.00 -18.43 -16.31
N SER A 489 -3.02 -18.90 -17.57
CA SER A 489 -4.07 -19.76 -18.09
C SER A 489 -4.19 -21.09 -17.32
N LEU A 490 -3.05 -21.75 -17.05
CA LEU A 490 -3.00 -22.99 -16.27
C LEU A 490 -3.45 -22.76 -14.81
N ARG A 491 -2.94 -21.71 -14.15
CA ARG A 491 -3.32 -21.37 -12.76
C ARG A 491 -4.82 -21.06 -12.65
N SER A 492 -5.40 -20.38 -13.65
CA SER A 492 -6.86 -20.16 -13.71
C SER A 492 -7.67 -21.46 -13.77
N VAL A 493 -7.20 -22.48 -14.50
CA VAL A 493 -7.87 -23.80 -14.53
C VAL A 493 -7.78 -24.52 -13.19
N LEU A 494 -6.62 -24.47 -12.52
CA LEU A 494 -6.47 -25.06 -11.17
C LEU A 494 -7.38 -24.37 -10.14
N MET A 495 -7.42 -23.03 -10.15
CA MET A 495 -8.30 -22.25 -9.28
C MET A 495 -9.78 -22.60 -9.48
N LYS A 496 -10.25 -22.70 -10.73
CA LYS A 496 -11.64 -23.11 -11.06
C LYS A 496 -11.99 -24.52 -10.60
N GLY A 497 -11.01 -25.43 -10.52
CA GLY A 497 -11.22 -26.73 -9.87
C GLY A 497 -11.32 -26.63 -8.35
N LEU A 498 -10.47 -25.79 -7.74
CA LEU A 498 -10.42 -25.57 -6.30
C LEU A 498 -11.66 -24.80 -5.77
N GLU A 499 -12.24 -23.89 -6.56
CA GLU A 499 -13.51 -23.17 -6.29
C GLU A 499 -14.68 -24.10 -5.87
N SER A 500 -14.64 -25.38 -6.25
CA SER A 500 -15.65 -26.38 -5.84
C SER A 500 -15.67 -26.69 -4.33
N GLY A 501 -14.69 -26.20 -3.56
CA GLY A 501 -14.54 -26.44 -2.13
C GLY A 501 -14.20 -27.90 -1.78
N LEU A 502 -14.07 -28.19 -0.49
CA LEU A 502 -13.92 -29.55 0.01
C LEU A 502 -15.30 -30.12 0.41
N ARG A 503 -15.69 -31.25 -0.18
CA ARG A 503 -16.93 -31.95 0.20
C ARG A 503 -16.74 -32.82 1.44
N ASN A 504 -17.79 -32.93 2.25
CA ASN A 504 -17.80 -33.78 3.45
C ASN A 504 -17.57 -35.27 3.16
N ASP A 505 -18.00 -35.74 1.98
CA ASP A 505 -17.88 -37.12 1.48
C ASP A 505 -16.62 -37.38 0.62
N ALA A 506 -15.68 -36.43 0.56
CA ALA A 506 -14.45 -36.58 -0.21
C ALA A 506 -13.60 -37.76 0.28
N THR A 507 -13.18 -38.62 -0.65
CA THR A 507 -12.28 -39.75 -0.39
C THR A 507 -10.87 -39.29 -0.08
N ASP A 508 -10.12 -40.08 0.68
CA ASP A 508 -8.77 -39.73 1.12
C ASP A 508 -7.81 -39.43 -0.05
N ASP A 509 -7.85 -40.23 -1.13
CA ASP A 509 -7.07 -39.97 -2.34
C ASP A 509 -7.53 -38.69 -3.08
N GLY A 510 -8.81 -38.33 -2.98
CA GLY A 510 -9.35 -37.07 -3.50
C GLY A 510 -8.86 -35.85 -2.72
N ILE A 511 -8.73 -35.97 -1.39
CA ILE A 511 -8.14 -34.92 -0.54
C ILE A 511 -6.62 -34.81 -0.82
N ALA A 512 -5.92 -35.94 -0.99
CA ALA A 512 -4.50 -35.95 -1.35
C ALA A 512 -4.25 -35.37 -2.75
N MET A 513 -5.14 -35.60 -3.71
CA MET A 513 -5.10 -34.93 -5.02
C MET A 513 -5.34 -33.42 -4.87
N ARG A 514 -6.28 -33.00 -4.01
CA ARG A 514 -6.53 -31.58 -3.72
C ARG A 514 -5.32 -30.88 -3.08
N GLN A 515 -4.56 -31.58 -2.22
CA GLN A 515 -3.27 -31.08 -1.71
C GLN A 515 -2.28 -30.79 -2.85
N LYS A 516 -2.11 -31.73 -3.79
CA LYS A 516 -1.27 -31.50 -4.98
C LYS A 516 -1.74 -30.30 -5.81
N TRP A 517 -3.04 -30.17 -6.06
CA TRP A 517 -3.59 -29.02 -6.82
C TRP A 517 -3.27 -27.68 -6.15
N ARG A 518 -3.43 -27.58 -4.82
CA ARG A 518 -3.06 -26.37 -4.05
C ARG A 518 -1.56 -26.07 -4.14
N LEU A 519 -0.71 -27.08 -4.05
CA LEU A 519 0.75 -26.92 -4.15
C LEU A 519 1.20 -26.51 -5.56
N CYS A 520 0.64 -27.11 -6.61
CA CYS A 520 0.85 -26.68 -8.00
C CYS A 520 0.40 -25.23 -8.24
N GLU A 521 -0.73 -24.83 -7.63
CA GLU A 521 -1.30 -23.48 -7.75
C GLU A 521 -0.41 -22.41 -7.08
N ILE A 522 0.14 -22.71 -5.89
CA ILE A 522 1.14 -21.87 -5.21
C ILE A 522 2.48 -21.87 -5.98
N GLY A 523 2.97 -23.01 -6.44
CA GLY A 523 4.23 -23.08 -7.20
C GLY A 523 4.17 -22.34 -8.56
N LEU A 524 2.98 -22.21 -9.16
CA LEU A 524 2.76 -21.34 -10.32
C LEU A 524 2.83 -19.85 -9.92
N GLU A 525 2.36 -19.45 -8.74
CA GLU A 525 2.55 -18.09 -8.20
C GLU A 525 4.04 -17.78 -8.02
N ASP A 526 4.79 -18.67 -7.37
CA ASP A 526 6.24 -18.52 -7.17
C ASP A 526 7.00 -18.40 -8.51
N TYR A 527 6.63 -19.21 -9.51
CA TYR A 527 7.25 -19.12 -10.83
C TYR A 527 6.82 -17.85 -11.60
N SER A 528 5.60 -17.33 -11.37
CA SER A 528 5.14 -16.07 -11.95
C SER A 528 5.95 -14.87 -11.44
N PHE A 529 6.36 -14.86 -10.16
CA PHE A 529 7.28 -13.89 -9.60
C PHE A 529 8.63 -13.89 -10.35
N VAL A 530 9.20 -15.07 -10.61
CA VAL A 530 10.46 -15.21 -11.35
C VAL A 530 10.33 -14.69 -12.79
N LEU A 531 9.22 -14.98 -13.46
CA LEU A 531 8.96 -14.50 -14.83
C LEU A 531 8.73 -12.97 -14.87
N LEU A 532 7.93 -12.41 -13.96
CA LEU A 532 7.71 -10.96 -13.88
C LEU A 532 9.00 -10.21 -13.55
N SER A 533 9.82 -10.72 -12.63
CA SER A 533 11.15 -10.16 -12.35
C SER A 533 12.04 -10.12 -13.60
N ARG A 534 12.08 -11.22 -14.37
CA ARG A 534 12.81 -11.26 -15.65
C ARG A 534 12.22 -10.28 -16.69
N TYR A 535 10.89 -10.11 -16.73
CA TYR A 535 10.23 -9.13 -17.61
C TYR A 535 10.65 -7.70 -17.28
N ILE A 536 10.59 -7.31 -16.00
CA ILE A 536 10.98 -5.97 -15.52
C ILE A 536 12.44 -5.67 -15.89
N ASN A 537 13.36 -6.59 -15.58
CA ASN A 537 14.78 -6.42 -15.91
C ASN A 537 15.02 -6.27 -17.43
N GLY A 538 14.23 -6.97 -18.27
CA GLY A 538 14.27 -6.83 -19.72
C GLY A 538 13.70 -5.49 -20.22
N LEU A 539 12.60 -5.02 -19.61
CA LEU A 539 11.99 -3.71 -19.91
C LEU A 539 12.92 -2.54 -19.50
N GLU A 540 13.59 -2.64 -18.35
CA GLU A 540 14.62 -1.71 -17.91
C GLU A 540 15.83 -1.70 -18.88
N ALA A 541 16.26 -2.89 -19.35
CA ALA A 541 17.31 -3.01 -20.37
C ALA A 541 16.92 -2.46 -21.76
N LEU A 542 15.62 -2.20 -22.01
CA LEU A 542 15.10 -1.46 -23.17
C LEU A 542 14.92 0.05 -22.90
N GLY A 543 15.32 0.54 -21.71
CA GLY A 543 15.25 1.93 -21.29
C GLY A 543 14.06 2.28 -20.39
N GLY A 544 13.29 1.29 -19.93
CA GLY A 544 12.26 1.43 -18.91
C GLY A 544 11.23 2.53 -19.18
N SER A 545 10.90 3.29 -18.13
CA SER A 545 9.90 4.37 -18.16
C SER A 545 10.21 5.47 -19.19
N ALA A 546 11.49 5.83 -19.34
CA ALA A 546 11.94 6.82 -20.31
C ALA A 546 11.79 6.34 -21.76
N SER A 547 11.84 5.03 -22.01
CA SER A 547 11.61 4.41 -23.32
C SER A 547 10.12 4.38 -23.65
N LEU A 548 9.30 3.89 -22.71
CA LEU A 548 7.83 3.91 -22.80
C LEU A 548 7.29 5.32 -23.12
N ALA A 549 7.75 6.35 -22.40
CA ALA A 549 7.32 7.73 -22.61
C ALA A 549 7.68 8.28 -24.01
N GLN A 550 8.74 7.79 -24.65
CA GLN A 550 9.17 8.20 -25.99
C GLN A 550 8.45 7.46 -27.13
N CYS A 551 7.83 6.31 -26.86
CA CYS A 551 7.14 5.48 -27.86
C CYS A 551 5.69 5.92 -28.14
N VAL A 552 5.09 6.74 -27.27
CA VAL A 552 3.74 7.27 -27.44
C VAL A 552 3.60 8.00 -28.79
N GLY A 553 2.68 7.53 -29.63
CA GLY A 553 2.48 8.04 -31.00
C GLY A 553 3.46 7.52 -32.06
N ARG A 554 4.26 6.47 -31.76
CA ARG A 554 5.15 5.81 -32.73
C ARG A 554 4.97 4.29 -32.77
N ASP A 555 5.01 3.66 -31.61
CA ASP A 555 4.95 2.20 -31.45
C ASP A 555 4.21 1.90 -30.14
N THR A 556 3.06 1.24 -30.24
CA THR A 556 2.23 0.90 -29.07
C THR A 556 2.66 -0.42 -28.43
N SER A 557 3.38 -1.28 -29.15
CA SER A 557 3.62 -2.68 -28.76
C SER A 557 4.27 -2.82 -27.38
N ILE A 558 5.23 -1.94 -27.06
CA ILE A 558 5.92 -1.95 -25.76
C ILE A 558 4.98 -1.55 -24.61
N TRP A 559 3.99 -0.68 -24.85
CA TRP A 559 2.92 -0.41 -23.90
C TRP A 559 1.92 -1.56 -23.84
N ASP A 560 1.54 -2.12 -24.98
CA ASP A 560 0.63 -3.27 -25.06
C ASP A 560 1.16 -4.47 -24.26
N ASP A 561 2.45 -4.80 -24.39
CA ASP A 561 3.11 -5.87 -23.64
C ASP A 561 3.25 -5.53 -22.15
N ALA A 562 3.59 -4.28 -21.79
CA ALA A 562 3.74 -3.87 -20.39
C ALA A 562 2.39 -3.82 -19.64
N LEU A 563 1.31 -3.46 -20.34
CA LEU A 563 -0.06 -3.57 -19.83
C LEU A 563 -0.48 -5.05 -19.68
N ASP A 564 -0.13 -5.93 -20.62
CA ASP A 564 -0.39 -7.38 -20.45
C ASP A 564 0.40 -7.97 -19.27
N ALA A 565 1.65 -7.55 -19.04
CA ALA A 565 2.42 -7.96 -17.87
C ALA A 565 1.73 -7.55 -16.56
N LEU A 566 1.21 -6.31 -16.50
CA LEU A 566 0.46 -5.81 -15.35
C LEU A 566 -0.87 -6.56 -15.16
N ILE A 567 -1.65 -6.76 -16.23
CA ILE A 567 -2.91 -7.51 -16.19
C ILE A 567 -2.66 -8.95 -15.71
N ILE A 568 -1.61 -9.62 -16.21
CA ILE A 568 -1.24 -10.96 -15.74
C ILE A 568 -0.86 -10.95 -14.26
N GLY A 569 -0.10 -9.94 -13.82
CA GLY A 569 0.29 -9.74 -12.42
C GLY A 569 -0.91 -9.55 -11.48
N ILE A 570 -1.84 -8.66 -11.82
CA ILE A 570 -3.08 -8.43 -11.05
C ILE A 570 -3.94 -9.70 -11.01
N ASN A 571 -4.02 -10.45 -12.11
CA ASN A 571 -4.66 -11.77 -12.10
C ASN A 571 -3.96 -12.75 -11.14
N GLN A 572 -2.63 -12.70 -10.97
CA GLN A 572 -1.94 -13.54 -9.98
C GLN A 572 -2.34 -13.18 -8.55
N VAL A 573 -2.45 -11.89 -8.24
CA VAL A 573 -2.91 -11.38 -6.94
C VAL A 573 -4.36 -11.82 -6.66
N SER A 574 -5.23 -11.73 -7.67
CA SER A 574 -6.62 -12.22 -7.61
C SER A 574 -6.71 -13.73 -7.35
N PHE A 575 -5.88 -14.54 -8.01
CA PHE A 575 -5.83 -16.00 -7.81
C PHE A 575 -5.31 -16.36 -6.41
N SER A 576 -4.49 -15.50 -5.80
CA SER A 576 -4.05 -15.64 -4.41
C SER A 576 -5.11 -15.24 -3.38
N GLY A 577 -6.30 -14.82 -3.83
CA GLY A 577 -7.47 -14.51 -3.01
C GLY A 577 -7.52 -13.08 -2.47
N TRP A 578 -6.54 -12.23 -2.79
CA TRP A 578 -6.53 -10.84 -2.35
C TRP A 578 -7.49 -9.99 -3.19
N LYS A 579 -8.45 -9.33 -2.52
CA LYS A 579 -9.48 -8.42 -3.09
C LYS A 579 -9.86 -8.76 -4.56
N PRO A 580 -10.44 -9.94 -4.85
CA PRO A 580 -10.60 -10.42 -6.22
C PRO A 580 -11.55 -9.55 -7.06
N ALA A 581 -12.54 -8.89 -6.45
CA ALA A 581 -13.40 -7.94 -7.15
C ALA A 581 -12.63 -6.71 -7.65
N GLU A 582 -11.76 -6.14 -6.81
CA GLU A 582 -10.87 -5.01 -7.13
C GLU A 582 -9.91 -5.38 -8.27
N CYS A 583 -9.30 -6.57 -8.17
CA CYS A 583 -8.41 -7.09 -9.22
C CYS A 583 -9.14 -7.26 -10.57
N ILE A 584 -10.39 -7.73 -10.57
CA ILE A 584 -11.21 -7.88 -11.78
C ILE A 584 -11.57 -6.52 -12.38
N ALA A 585 -11.94 -5.53 -11.55
CA ALA A 585 -12.26 -4.18 -12.02
C ALA A 585 -11.05 -3.51 -12.69
N ILE A 586 -9.89 -3.50 -12.04
CA ILE A 586 -8.64 -2.94 -12.59
C ILE A 586 -8.23 -3.72 -13.86
N GLY A 587 -8.42 -5.03 -13.90
CA GLY A 587 -8.20 -5.85 -15.10
C GLY A 587 -9.10 -5.45 -16.29
N ASN A 588 -10.39 -5.20 -16.05
CA ASN A 588 -11.33 -4.73 -17.07
C ASN A 588 -10.96 -3.33 -17.58
N GLU A 589 -10.55 -2.43 -16.68
CA GLU A 589 -10.09 -1.07 -17.02
C GLU A 589 -8.85 -1.11 -17.93
N LEU A 590 -7.78 -1.80 -17.51
CA LEU A 590 -6.56 -1.91 -18.31
C LEU A 590 -6.81 -2.53 -19.69
N LEU A 591 -7.69 -3.54 -19.78
CA LEU A 591 -8.11 -4.14 -21.06
C LEU A 591 -8.91 -3.16 -21.93
N SER A 592 -9.78 -2.34 -21.33
CA SER A 592 -10.55 -1.31 -22.05
C SER A 592 -9.64 -0.19 -22.58
N TRP A 593 -8.68 0.26 -21.76
CA TRP A 593 -7.74 1.32 -22.12
C TRP A 593 -6.76 0.87 -23.21
N LYS A 594 -6.37 -0.41 -23.19
CA LYS A 594 -5.61 -1.05 -24.27
C LYS A 594 -6.42 -1.17 -25.57
N GLN A 595 -7.70 -1.55 -25.49
CA GLN A 595 -8.58 -1.66 -26.67
C GLN A 595 -8.91 -0.31 -27.33
N LYS A 596 -9.05 0.76 -26.55
CA LYS A 596 -9.19 2.15 -27.04
C LYS A 596 -7.89 2.66 -27.69
N GLY A 597 -6.74 2.30 -27.13
CA GLY A 597 -5.41 2.57 -27.68
C GLY A 597 -4.84 3.97 -27.36
N LEU A 598 -3.53 4.13 -27.55
CA LEU A 598 -2.74 5.31 -27.09
C LEU A 598 -3.04 6.64 -27.83
N SER A 599 -4.02 6.66 -28.73
CA SER A 599 -4.31 7.78 -29.63
C SER A 599 -5.81 7.96 -29.89
N GLU A 600 -6.65 7.64 -28.91
CA GLU A 600 -8.08 7.90 -28.96
C GLU A 600 -8.38 9.40 -28.83
N ASN A 601 -8.83 10.04 -29.91
CA ASN A 601 -9.24 11.45 -29.88
C ASN A 601 -10.66 11.60 -29.32
N GLU A 602 -10.78 11.93 -28.02
CA GLU A 602 -12.09 12.21 -27.40
C GLU A 602 -12.50 13.69 -27.57
N GLY A 603 -13.41 13.93 -28.52
CA GLY A 603 -14.09 15.21 -28.67
C GLY A 603 -13.17 16.36 -29.13
N SER A 604 -12.84 17.25 -28.20
CA SER A 604 -11.99 18.44 -28.43
C SER A 604 -10.73 18.47 -27.55
N GLU A 605 -10.48 17.41 -26.78
CA GLU A 605 -9.34 17.31 -25.86
C GLU A 605 -8.17 16.60 -26.56
N ASP A 606 -6.93 16.77 -26.06
CA ASP A 606 -5.80 15.99 -26.58
C ASP A 606 -5.94 14.52 -26.15
N GLY A 607 -6.23 13.64 -27.11
CA GLY A 607 -6.39 12.21 -26.89
C GLY A 607 -5.19 11.55 -26.22
N LYS A 608 -3.97 12.07 -26.44
CA LYS A 608 -2.75 11.61 -25.75
C LYS A 608 -2.83 11.89 -24.24
N TYR A 609 -3.31 13.08 -23.87
CA TYR A 609 -3.44 13.51 -22.48
C TYR A 609 -4.59 12.78 -21.77
N ILE A 610 -5.73 12.64 -22.44
CA ILE A 610 -6.90 11.89 -21.94
C ILE A 610 -6.57 10.42 -21.67
N TRP A 611 -5.94 9.73 -22.62
CA TRP A 611 -5.50 8.35 -22.42
C TRP A 611 -4.52 8.23 -21.24
N ALA A 612 -3.58 9.17 -21.12
CA ALA A 612 -2.54 9.12 -20.09
C ALA A 612 -3.09 9.43 -18.67
N LEU A 613 -3.98 10.42 -18.50
CA LEU A 613 -4.68 10.65 -17.23
C LEU A 613 -5.54 9.45 -16.82
N ARG A 614 -6.27 8.87 -17.78
CA ARG A 614 -7.10 7.68 -17.57
C ARG A 614 -6.26 6.47 -17.15
N LEU A 615 -5.07 6.28 -17.74
CA LEU A 615 -4.16 5.23 -17.30
C LEU A 615 -3.53 5.55 -15.93
N LYS A 616 -3.16 6.80 -15.63
CA LYS A 616 -2.70 7.21 -14.28
C LYS A 616 -3.70 6.75 -13.22
N ALA A 617 -4.98 7.09 -13.41
CA ALA A 617 -6.06 6.74 -12.50
C ALA A 617 -6.07 5.23 -12.15
N THR A 618 -6.15 4.35 -13.15
CA THR A 618 -6.13 2.89 -12.96
C THR A 618 -4.78 2.36 -12.43
N LEU A 619 -3.65 2.97 -12.79
CA LEU A 619 -2.32 2.56 -12.29
C LEU A 619 -2.10 2.92 -10.82
N ASP A 620 -2.55 4.10 -10.36
CA ASP A 620 -2.48 4.46 -8.94
C ASP A 620 -3.39 3.55 -8.12
N ARG A 621 -4.62 3.27 -8.59
CA ARG A 621 -5.50 2.25 -7.99
C ARG A 621 -4.81 0.88 -7.90
N ALA A 622 -4.12 0.45 -8.96
CA ALA A 622 -3.33 -0.78 -8.96
C ALA A 622 -2.12 -0.74 -8.00
N ARG A 623 -1.47 0.41 -7.81
CA ARG A 623 -0.42 0.60 -6.80
C ARG A 623 -1.01 0.50 -5.39
N ARG A 624 -2.12 1.17 -5.09
CA ARG A 624 -2.79 1.10 -3.77
C ARG A 624 -3.14 -0.35 -3.39
N LEU A 625 -3.66 -1.14 -4.32
CA LEU A 625 -3.93 -2.57 -4.11
C LEU A 625 -2.68 -3.37 -3.65
N THR A 626 -1.49 -3.00 -4.14
CA THR A 626 -0.19 -3.63 -3.73
C THR A 626 0.34 -3.11 -2.39
N GLU A 627 0.05 -1.86 -2.06
CA GLU A 627 0.38 -1.25 -0.77
C GLU A 627 -0.49 -1.87 0.33
N GLU A 628 -1.81 -1.94 0.15
CA GLU A 628 -2.75 -2.55 1.10
C GLU A 628 -2.41 -4.00 1.45
N TYR A 629 -1.99 -4.80 0.46
CA TYR A 629 -1.49 -6.18 0.69
C TYR A 629 -0.26 -6.17 1.60
N SER A 630 0.67 -5.24 1.34
CA SER A 630 1.93 -5.12 2.10
C SER A 630 1.67 -4.62 3.51
N GLU A 631 0.74 -3.68 3.68
CA GLU A 631 0.25 -3.19 4.99
C GLU A 631 -0.46 -4.28 5.78
N ALA A 632 -1.27 -5.14 5.15
CA ALA A 632 -1.87 -6.29 5.80
C ALA A 632 -0.80 -7.28 6.30
N LEU A 633 0.26 -7.55 5.53
CA LEU A 633 1.38 -8.37 6.03
C LEU A 633 2.18 -7.68 7.17
N LEU A 634 2.29 -6.34 7.14
CA LEU A 634 2.93 -5.54 8.19
C LEU A 634 2.08 -5.37 9.45
N SER A 635 0.76 -5.54 9.40
CA SER A 635 -0.10 -5.61 10.59
C SER A 635 -0.17 -7.03 11.16
N ILE A 636 -0.18 -8.05 10.30
CA ILE A 636 -0.27 -9.46 10.67
C ILE A 636 1.01 -9.97 11.36
N PHE A 637 2.18 -9.79 10.73
CA PHE A 637 3.37 -10.57 11.12
C PHE A 637 4.29 -9.94 12.17
N PRO A 638 4.77 -8.67 12.06
CA PRO A 638 5.90 -8.17 12.85
C PRO A 638 5.79 -8.39 14.37
N GLY A 639 4.69 -7.95 15.00
CA GLY A 639 4.50 -8.10 16.46
C GLY A 639 4.36 -9.57 16.90
N ASN A 640 3.60 -10.37 16.14
CA ASN A 640 3.44 -11.80 16.43
C ASN A 640 4.76 -12.57 16.26
N VAL A 641 5.55 -12.22 15.25
CA VAL A 641 6.88 -12.79 14.99
C VAL A 641 7.87 -12.40 16.07
N GLU A 642 7.88 -11.15 16.54
CA GLU A 642 8.71 -10.73 17.67
C GLU A 642 8.36 -11.51 18.96
N VAL A 643 7.07 -11.57 19.30
CA VAL A 643 6.59 -12.25 20.50
C VAL A 643 6.90 -13.75 20.46
N ILE A 644 6.51 -14.48 19.40
CA ILE A 644 6.75 -15.93 19.30
C ILE A 644 8.26 -16.21 19.16
N GLY A 645 8.98 -15.39 18.39
CA GLY A 645 10.42 -15.55 18.14
C GLY A 645 11.24 -15.43 19.41
N LYS A 646 11.01 -14.37 20.20
CA LYS A 646 11.60 -14.20 21.53
C LYS A 646 11.23 -15.36 22.46
N SER A 647 9.97 -15.79 22.46
CA SER A 647 9.44 -16.82 23.36
C SER A 647 9.98 -18.22 23.09
N LEU A 648 10.41 -18.52 21.86
CA LEU A 648 11.00 -19.80 21.44
C LEU A 648 12.53 -19.77 21.26
N GLY A 649 13.18 -18.63 21.52
CA GLY A 649 14.64 -18.46 21.39
C GLY A 649 15.14 -18.43 19.93
N ILE A 650 14.37 -17.83 19.03
CA ILE A 650 14.74 -17.65 17.61
C ILE A 650 15.73 -16.48 17.45
N PRO A 651 16.77 -16.58 16.59
CA PRO A 651 17.71 -15.50 16.34
C PRO A 651 17.06 -14.18 15.90
N GLU A 652 17.49 -13.07 16.50
CA GLU A 652 16.89 -11.74 16.31
C GLU A 652 16.91 -11.26 14.84
N ASN A 653 17.94 -11.63 14.08
CA ASN A 653 18.02 -11.34 12.65
C ASN A 653 16.89 -12.04 11.87
N SER A 654 16.65 -13.33 12.11
CA SER A 654 15.57 -14.09 11.47
C SER A 654 14.17 -13.62 11.90
N VAL A 655 14.03 -13.10 13.12
CA VAL A 655 12.80 -12.44 13.59
C VAL A 655 12.58 -11.14 12.80
N ARG A 656 13.60 -10.28 12.74
CA ARG A 656 13.53 -8.94 12.12
C ARG A 656 13.27 -8.99 10.61
N THR A 657 13.84 -9.95 9.88
CA THR A 657 13.71 -10.03 8.42
C THR A 657 12.51 -10.86 7.93
N TYR A 658 11.76 -11.52 8.82
CA TYR A 658 10.68 -12.43 8.45
C TYR A 658 9.63 -11.80 7.52
N THR A 659 8.99 -10.71 7.98
CA THR A 659 7.89 -10.06 7.25
C THR A 659 8.38 -9.44 5.94
N GLU A 660 9.57 -8.85 5.96
CA GLU A 660 10.20 -8.29 4.77
C GLU A 660 10.49 -9.38 3.72
N ALA A 661 11.00 -10.54 4.13
CA ALA A 661 11.24 -11.67 3.22
C ALA A 661 9.92 -12.21 2.62
N GLU A 662 8.87 -12.34 3.43
CA GLU A 662 7.55 -12.81 2.97
C GLU A 662 6.83 -11.82 2.04
N ILE A 663 7.13 -10.51 2.13
CA ILE A 663 6.70 -9.48 1.16
C ILE A 663 7.58 -9.52 -0.11
N ARG A 664 8.91 -9.46 0.04
CA ARG A 664 9.88 -9.43 -1.08
C ARG A 664 9.82 -10.68 -1.97
N ALA A 665 9.39 -11.83 -1.43
CA ALA A 665 9.19 -13.06 -2.20
C ALA A 665 7.81 -13.17 -2.87
N GLY A 666 6.84 -12.34 -2.49
CA GLY A 666 5.48 -12.38 -3.03
C GLY A 666 5.37 -11.76 -4.43
N VAL A 667 4.52 -12.32 -5.29
CA VAL A 667 4.24 -11.79 -6.64
C VAL A 667 3.86 -10.30 -6.62
N ILE A 668 3.21 -9.86 -5.54
CA ILE A 668 2.82 -8.48 -5.26
C ILE A 668 3.96 -7.46 -5.43
N PHE A 669 5.20 -7.83 -5.06
CA PHE A 669 6.37 -6.95 -5.15
C PHE A 669 6.75 -6.66 -6.61
N GLN A 670 6.58 -7.64 -7.50
CA GLN A 670 6.82 -7.46 -8.93
C GLN A 670 5.66 -6.69 -9.59
N VAL A 671 4.41 -6.89 -9.16
CA VAL A 671 3.27 -6.09 -9.62
C VAL A 671 3.47 -4.62 -9.26
N SER A 672 3.86 -4.33 -8.01
CA SER A 672 4.19 -2.98 -7.56
C SER A 672 5.28 -2.32 -8.42
N LYS A 673 6.38 -3.03 -8.70
CA LYS A 673 7.43 -2.54 -9.62
C LYS A 673 6.92 -2.23 -11.04
N VAL A 674 6.06 -3.08 -11.61
CA VAL A 674 5.45 -2.81 -12.93
C VAL A 674 4.57 -1.56 -12.87
N CYS A 675 3.77 -1.38 -11.82
CA CYS A 675 3.01 -0.14 -11.58
C CYS A 675 3.94 1.08 -11.51
N THR A 676 5.03 1.05 -10.74
CA THR A 676 5.98 2.17 -10.61
C THR A 676 6.64 2.54 -11.94
N VAL A 677 7.07 1.56 -12.76
CA VAL A 677 7.66 1.83 -14.08
C VAL A 677 6.65 2.47 -15.03
N LEU A 678 5.41 1.98 -15.03
CA LEU A 678 4.32 2.53 -15.84
C LEU A 678 3.88 3.92 -15.35
N LEU A 679 3.77 4.16 -14.04
CA LEU A 679 3.43 5.47 -13.45
C LEU A 679 4.49 6.51 -13.79
N LYS A 680 5.78 6.20 -13.64
CA LYS A 680 6.87 7.12 -14.04
C LYS A 680 6.86 7.41 -15.54
N ALA A 681 6.49 6.44 -16.38
CA ALA A 681 6.29 6.67 -17.81
C ALA A 681 5.08 7.61 -18.07
N VAL A 682 3.92 7.35 -17.47
CA VAL A 682 2.70 8.16 -17.62
C VAL A 682 2.91 9.59 -17.12
N ARG A 683 3.54 9.80 -15.95
CA ARG A 683 3.91 11.13 -15.42
C ARG A 683 4.77 11.91 -16.42
N SER A 684 5.78 11.26 -17.02
CA SER A 684 6.60 11.85 -18.09
C SER A 684 5.86 12.10 -19.41
N VAL A 685 4.72 11.43 -19.67
CA VAL A 685 3.90 11.60 -20.87
C VAL A 685 2.95 12.81 -20.75
N ILE A 686 2.42 13.07 -19.54
CA ILE A 686 1.58 14.23 -19.21
C ILE A 686 2.39 15.47 -18.78
N GLY A 687 3.65 15.29 -18.34
CA GLY A 687 4.49 16.37 -17.84
C GLY A 687 4.30 16.70 -16.36
N SER A 688 3.72 15.78 -15.58
CA SER A 688 3.49 15.97 -14.14
C SER A 688 4.77 15.74 -13.32
N SER A 689 4.95 16.56 -12.30
CA SER A 689 6.04 16.50 -11.32
C SER A 689 5.76 15.52 -10.16
N GLY A 690 4.62 14.82 -10.14
CA GLY A 690 4.25 13.90 -9.05
C GLY A 690 3.60 14.57 -7.82
N TRP A 691 3.37 15.87 -7.89
CA TRP A 691 2.64 16.66 -6.89
C TRP A 691 1.22 16.99 -7.36
N ASP A 692 0.28 17.16 -6.43
CA ASP A 692 -1.00 17.84 -6.66
C ASP A 692 -1.21 18.90 -5.56
N VAL A 693 -1.76 20.07 -5.90
CA VAL A 693 -1.77 21.26 -5.03
C VAL A 693 -3.21 21.64 -4.66
N LEU A 694 -3.57 21.34 -3.42
CA LEU A 694 -4.91 21.60 -2.89
C LEU A 694 -5.05 23.04 -2.41
N VAL A 695 -4.00 23.58 -1.77
CA VAL A 695 -3.95 24.96 -1.27
C VAL A 695 -2.58 25.57 -1.61
N PRO A 696 -2.52 26.49 -2.60
CA PRO A 696 -1.27 27.14 -2.99
C PRO A 696 -0.80 28.17 -1.95
N GLY A 697 0.48 28.53 -2.00
CA GLY A 697 1.07 29.54 -1.12
C GLY A 697 2.55 29.30 -0.85
N VAL A 698 3.09 29.95 0.19
CA VAL A 698 4.48 29.74 0.64
C VAL A 698 4.51 29.56 2.16
N ALA A 699 5.00 28.41 2.60
CA ALA A 699 5.18 28.04 4.00
C ALA A 699 6.68 27.93 4.33
N HIS A 700 7.05 28.29 5.56
CA HIS A 700 8.41 28.21 6.09
C HIS A 700 8.36 27.60 7.48
N GLY A 701 9.06 26.50 7.73
CA GLY A 701 9.02 25.83 9.04
C GLY A 701 9.94 24.62 9.14
N ALA A 702 10.01 24.02 10.32
CA ALA A 702 10.69 22.74 10.49
C ALA A 702 9.86 21.61 9.87
N LEU A 703 10.49 20.73 9.08
CA LEU A 703 9.84 19.55 8.50
C LEU A 703 9.78 18.41 9.54
N LEU A 704 8.59 17.91 9.84
CA LEU A 704 8.36 16.82 10.80
C LEU A 704 7.46 15.75 10.19
N GLN A 705 7.86 14.48 10.25
CA GLN A 705 7.01 13.38 9.80
C GLN A 705 6.03 12.94 10.88
N VAL A 706 4.76 12.73 10.51
CA VAL A 706 3.69 12.20 11.38
C VAL A 706 2.87 11.16 10.62
N GLU A 707 2.33 10.18 11.33
CA GLU A 707 1.46 9.17 10.70
C GLU A 707 0.12 9.78 10.26
N ARG A 708 -0.51 10.60 11.13
CA ARG A 708 -1.80 11.30 10.90
C ARG A 708 -1.84 12.66 11.62
N ILE A 709 -2.74 13.55 11.18
CA ILE A 709 -2.95 14.90 11.74
C ILE A 709 -3.89 14.82 12.96
N ILE A 710 -3.39 14.30 14.09
CA ILE A 710 -4.18 14.11 15.32
C ILE A 710 -3.91 15.26 16.31
N PRO A 711 -4.93 15.81 17.00
CA PRO A 711 -4.72 16.76 18.10
C PRO A 711 -3.81 16.20 19.20
N GLY A 712 -2.62 16.79 19.33
CA GLY A 712 -1.55 16.32 20.23
C GLY A 712 -0.36 15.63 19.53
N SER A 713 -0.37 15.44 18.20
CA SER A 713 0.78 14.91 17.45
C SER A 713 2.04 15.78 17.55
N LEU A 714 1.92 17.07 17.90
CA LEU A 714 3.03 17.99 18.11
C LEU A 714 3.33 18.16 19.60
N SER A 715 4.61 18.07 19.98
CA SER A 715 5.00 18.30 21.38
C SER A 715 4.82 19.76 21.78
N SER A 716 4.26 20.01 22.97
CA SER A 716 4.03 21.35 23.54
C SER A 716 5.32 22.18 23.79
N SER A 717 6.50 21.59 23.53
CA SER A 717 7.79 22.27 23.53
C SER A 717 8.06 23.10 22.26
N MET A 718 7.43 22.77 21.14
CA MET A 718 7.71 23.37 19.84
C MET A 718 6.88 24.64 19.60
N LYS A 719 7.57 25.78 19.42
CA LYS A 719 6.95 27.11 19.25
C LYS A 719 7.31 27.82 17.95
N GLY A 720 8.12 27.18 17.10
CA GLY A 720 8.40 27.65 15.73
C GLY A 720 7.36 27.12 14.74
N PRO A 721 7.26 27.72 13.54
CA PRO A 721 6.36 27.23 12.49
C PRO A 721 6.81 25.85 11.98
N VAL A 722 5.83 25.02 11.60
CA VAL A 722 6.02 23.61 11.21
C VAL A 722 5.43 23.35 9.82
N VAL A 723 6.15 22.54 9.03
CA VAL A 723 5.63 21.87 7.84
C VAL A 723 5.50 20.38 8.18
N LEU A 724 4.31 19.81 8.06
CA LEU A 724 4.09 18.39 8.33
C LEU A 724 4.31 17.55 7.07
N LEU A 725 5.04 16.44 7.20
CA LEU A 725 5.05 15.34 6.25
C LEU A 725 4.13 14.24 6.79
N VAL A 726 2.97 14.07 6.17
CA VAL A 726 1.87 13.25 6.71
C VAL A 726 1.74 11.96 5.91
N ASN A 727 1.85 10.80 6.55
CA ASN A 727 1.71 9.52 5.86
C ASN A 727 0.28 9.28 5.36
N LYS A 728 -0.72 9.49 6.24
CA LYS A 728 -2.13 9.20 5.96
C LYS A 728 -3.07 10.28 6.48
N ALA A 729 -4.22 10.41 5.83
CA ALA A 729 -5.32 11.23 6.31
C ALA A 729 -6.67 10.52 6.12
N ASP A 730 -7.54 10.62 7.12
CA ASP A 730 -8.90 10.08 7.12
C ASP A 730 -9.93 11.06 6.51
N GLY A 731 -9.51 12.32 6.30
CA GLY A 731 -10.33 13.40 5.76
C GLY A 731 -11.18 14.12 6.81
N ASP A 732 -11.10 13.70 8.08
CA ASP A 732 -11.86 14.21 9.23
C ASP A 732 -11.07 15.21 10.09
N GLU A 733 -9.79 15.41 9.81
CA GLU A 733 -8.84 16.14 10.66
C GLU A 733 -8.99 17.67 10.63
N GLU A 734 -8.70 18.31 11.77
CA GLU A 734 -8.65 19.77 11.93
C GLU A 734 -7.17 20.21 12.00
N VAL A 735 -6.67 20.85 10.95
CA VAL A 735 -5.22 20.97 10.73
C VAL A 735 -4.56 21.83 11.81
N LYS A 736 -5.12 23.01 12.13
CA LYS A 736 -4.62 23.87 13.21
C LYS A 736 -5.03 23.42 14.62
N ALA A 737 -6.02 22.55 14.77
CA ALA A 737 -6.30 21.92 16.07
C ALA A 737 -5.22 20.89 16.46
N ALA A 738 -4.42 20.40 15.50
CA ALA A 738 -3.18 19.66 15.78
C ALA A 738 -2.00 20.56 16.22
N GLY A 739 -2.08 21.86 15.93
CA GLY A 739 -1.15 22.89 16.41
C GLY A 739 -1.26 24.20 15.62
N GLU A 740 -1.44 25.33 16.32
CA GLU A 740 -1.59 26.67 15.70
C GLU A 740 -0.39 27.08 14.83
N ASN A 741 0.77 26.47 15.07
CA ASN A 741 2.04 26.70 14.37
C ASN A 741 2.21 25.89 13.07
N ILE A 742 1.24 25.05 12.69
CA ILE A 742 1.26 24.36 11.40
C ILE A 742 0.98 25.37 10.27
N VAL A 743 1.95 25.52 9.37
CA VAL A 743 1.89 26.47 8.23
C VAL A 743 1.88 25.78 6.88
N GLY A 744 2.27 24.49 6.81
CA GLY A 744 2.17 23.68 5.60
C GLY A 744 2.00 22.19 5.89
N VAL A 745 1.43 21.47 4.92
CA VAL A 745 1.20 20.02 4.93
C VAL A 745 1.59 19.42 3.59
N ILE A 746 2.38 18.35 3.63
CA ILE A 746 2.71 17.47 2.50
C ILE A 746 2.14 16.10 2.83
N LEU A 747 1.08 15.70 2.13
CA LEU A 747 0.37 14.43 2.35
C LEU A 747 0.84 13.35 1.36
N LEU A 748 1.14 12.15 1.84
CA LEU A 748 1.69 11.04 1.04
C LEU A 748 0.60 10.12 0.44
N GLN A 749 -0.62 10.64 0.28
CA GLN A 749 -1.74 9.96 -0.36
C GLN A 749 -2.56 10.95 -1.21
N GLU A 750 -3.34 10.41 -2.15
CA GLU A 750 -4.39 11.14 -2.86
C GLU A 750 -5.45 11.67 -1.88
N LEU A 751 -6.02 12.84 -2.20
CA LEU A 751 -7.11 13.47 -1.45
C LEU A 751 -7.92 14.37 -2.42
N PRO A 752 -9.26 14.27 -2.47
CA PRO A 752 -10.08 15.16 -3.29
C PRO A 752 -9.87 16.63 -2.90
N HIS A 753 -9.74 17.52 -3.89
CA HIS A 753 -9.51 18.95 -3.65
C HIS A 753 -10.68 19.63 -2.94
N LEU A 754 -11.90 19.15 -3.18
CA LEU A 754 -13.13 19.67 -2.60
C LEU A 754 -13.61 18.85 -1.40
N SER A 755 -12.78 17.92 -0.88
CA SER A 755 -13.01 17.21 0.38
C SER A 755 -13.10 18.17 1.58
N HIS A 756 -13.72 17.73 2.67
CA HIS A 756 -13.81 18.50 3.91
C HIS A 756 -12.43 18.92 4.48
N LEU A 757 -11.38 18.11 4.30
CA LEU A 757 -10.02 18.45 4.69
C LEU A 757 -9.40 19.51 3.76
N GLY A 758 -9.61 19.41 2.44
CA GLY A 758 -9.19 20.43 1.48
C GLY A 758 -9.88 21.79 1.69
N VAL A 759 -11.18 21.80 1.98
CA VAL A 759 -11.95 23.00 2.33
C VAL A 759 -11.43 23.63 3.63
N ARG A 760 -11.18 22.82 4.68
CA ARG A 760 -10.58 23.29 5.94
C ARG A 760 -9.21 23.93 5.76
N ALA A 761 -8.31 23.29 5.03
CA ALA A 761 -6.97 23.82 4.78
C ALA A 761 -6.99 25.22 4.12
N ARG A 762 -7.96 25.50 3.24
CA ARG A 762 -8.15 26.83 2.63
C ARG A 762 -8.66 27.86 3.64
N GLN A 763 -9.69 27.52 4.41
CA GLN A 763 -10.24 28.40 5.45
C GLN A 763 -9.20 28.74 6.53
N GLU A 764 -8.41 27.75 6.95
CA GLU A 764 -7.31 27.89 7.90
C GLU A 764 -6.06 28.55 7.29
N LYS A 765 -5.98 28.65 5.96
CA LYS A 765 -4.84 29.20 5.18
C LYS A 765 -3.51 28.47 5.45
N VAL A 766 -3.57 27.14 5.41
CA VAL A 766 -2.41 26.24 5.49
C VAL A 766 -2.06 25.78 4.08
N VAL A 767 -0.80 25.91 3.66
CA VAL A 767 -0.34 25.42 2.35
C VAL A 767 -0.44 23.90 2.33
N PHE A 768 -1.16 23.32 1.38
CA PHE A 768 -1.49 21.89 1.38
C PHE A 768 -1.24 21.30 0.00
N VAL A 769 -0.36 20.30 -0.05
CA VAL A 769 0.00 19.56 -1.27
C VAL A 769 -0.02 18.06 -0.99
N THR A 770 -0.29 17.25 -2.00
CA THR A 770 0.00 15.81 -1.98
C THR A 770 1.28 15.53 -2.76
N CYS A 771 1.99 14.46 -2.40
CA CYS A 771 3.12 13.93 -3.15
C CYS A 771 2.93 12.43 -3.34
N GLU A 772 2.93 11.98 -4.60
CA GLU A 772 2.70 10.57 -4.98
C GLU A 772 3.96 9.87 -5.49
N ASP A 773 5.10 10.55 -5.51
CA ASP A 773 6.29 10.11 -6.24
C ASP A 773 7.38 9.57 -5.33
N ASP A 774 7.64 8.27 -5.43
CA ASP A 774 8.47 7.52 -4.48
C ASP A 774 9.90 8.05 -4.37
N ASP A 775 10.47 8.57 -5.47
CA ASP A 775 11.82 9.16 -5.49
C ASP A 775 11.81 10.50 -4.74
N THR A 776 10.80 11.33 -5.03
CA THR A 776 10.56 12.60 -4.33
C THR A 776 10.31 12.38 -2.83
N ILE A 777 9.56 11.34 -2.46
CA ILE A 777 9.27 10.97 -1.06
C ILE A 777 10.53 10.48 -0.33
N ALA A 778 11.46 9.81 -1.01
CA ALA A 778 12.75 9.47 -0.45
C ALA A 778 13.57 10.75 -0.14
N ASP A 779 13.63 11.70 -1.07
CA ASP A 779 14.30 12.99 -0.86
C ASP A 779 13.64 13.84 0.25
N LEU A 780 12.30 13.79 0.38
CA LEU A 780 11.58 14.44 1.49
C LEU A 780 12.01 13.92 2.86
N ARG A 781 12.18 12.60 3.01
CA ARG A 781 12.64 11.99 4.27
C ARG A 781 14.08 12.36 4.61
N LEU A 782 14.92 12.65 3.61
CA LEU A 782 16.27 13.20 3.83
C LEU A 782 16.25 14.66 4.34
N LEU A 783 15.09 15.33 4.37
CA LEU A 783 14.93 16.69 4.90
C LEU A 783 14.29 16.75 6.30
N GLU A 784 13.93 15.62 6.91
CA GLU A 784 13.31 15.58 8.23
C GLU A 784 14.16 16.29 9.30
N GLY A 785 13.49 17.02 10.20
CA GLY A 785 14.09 17.79 11.28
C GLY A 785 14.76 19.10 10.86
N LYS A 786 14.82 19.42 9.56
CA LYS A 786 15.44 20.64 9.02
C LYS A 786 14.40 21.73 8.77
N HIS A 787 14.83 22.99 8.77
CA HIS A 787 13.99 24.08 8.27
C HIS A 787 13.90 24.03 6.74
N VAL A 788 12.67 24.10 6.23
CA VAL A 788 12.35 24.08 4.80
C VAL A 788 11.47 25.27 4.43
N ARG A 789 11.56 25.69 3.17
CA ARG A 789 10.59 26.54 2.50
C ARG A 789 9.83 25.68 1.49
N LEU A 790 8.52 25.57 1.66
CA LEU A 790 7.57 24.94 0.74
C LEU A 790 6.83 26.04 -0.03
N GLY A 791 7.13 26.22 -1.31
CA GLY A 791 6.34 27.07 -2.22
C GLY A 791 5.50 26.21 -3.16
N ALA A 792 4.19 26.42 -3.19
CA ALA A 792 3.26 25.71 -4.08
C ALA A 792 2.48 26.71 -4.94
N SER A 793 2.53 26.52 -6.26
CA SER A 793 1.67 27.20 -7.25
C SER A 793 0.59 26.23 -7.77
N SER A 794 -0.28 26.69 -8.67
CA SER A 794 -1.27 25.81 -9.34
C SER A 794 -0.65 24.78 -10.31
N SER A 795 0.67 24.80 -10.54
CA SER A 795 1.37 23.88 -11.46
C SER A 795 2.62 23.20 -10.88
N ASP A 796 3.30 23.82 -9.91
CA ASP A 796 4.64 23.45 -9.49
C ASP A 796 4.82 23.57 -7.96
N VAL A 797 5.63 22.68 -7.40
CA VAL A 797 6.05 22.72 -5.99
C VAL A 797 7.57 22.85 -5.91
N ASP A 798 8.03 23.86 -5.18
CA ASP A 798 9.43 24.18 -4.89
C ASP A 798 9.67 24.00 -3.39
N LEU A 799 10.33 22.89 -3.02
CA LEU A 799 10.78 22.63 -1.66
C LEU A 799 12.30 22.79 -1.57
N SER A 800 12.74 23.68 -0.69
CA SER A 800 14.17 23.97 -0.47
C SER A 800 14.53 24.01 1.01
N ALA A 801 15.65 23.39 1.39
CA ALA A 801 16.20 23.48 2.73
C ALA A 801 16.75 24.89 2.99
N VAL A 802 16.43 25.47 4.14
CA VAL A 802 16.89 26.80 4.55
C VAL A 802 18.08 26.65 5.49
N SER A 803 19.21 27.27 5.15
CA SER A 803 20.37 27.36 6.04
C SER A 803 20.17 28.46 7.09
N ASP A 804 20.55 28.18 8.34
CA ASP A 804 20.34 29.09 9.48
C ASP A 804 20.99 30.48 9.31
N GLU A 805 21.98 30.61 8.43
CA GLU A 805 22.65 31.89 8.12
C GLU A 805 21.71 32.96 7.51
N ASN A 806 20.56 32.57 6.95
CA ASN A 806 19.62 33.49 6.28
C ASN A 806 18.37 33.86 7.12
N VAL A 807 18.27 33.43 8.38
CA VAL A 807 17.11 33.74 9.25
C VAL A 807 17.03 35.23 9.63
N GLY A 808 18.09 36.02 9.37
CA GLY A 808 18.20 37.42 9.77
C GLY A 808 17.64 38.48 8.83
N ASP A 809 17.30 38.17 7.56
CA ASP A 809 17.09 39.23 6.55
C ASP A 809 15.96 38.93 5.53
N ILE A 810 14.73 38.77 6.03
CA ILE A 810 13.49 38.81 5.22
C ILE A 810 12.58 39.94 5.76
N SER A 811 13.00 41.19 5.54
CA SER A 811 12.19 42.39 5.82
C SER A 811 12.34 43.47 4.75
N SER A 812 12.34 43.07 3.47
CA SER A 812 12.45 43.99 2.33
C SER A 812 11.44 43.69 1.22
N GLU A 813 10.35 44.45 1.17
CA GLU A 813 9.49 44.50 -0.02
C GLU A 813 10.23 45.12 -1.22
N PRO A 814 10.05 44.61 -2.45
CA PRO A 814 10.59 45.24 -3.65
C PRO A 814 9.77 46.48 -4.04
N SER A 815 10.12 47.64 -3.49
CA SER A 815 9.42 48.91 -3.72
C SER A 815 9.50 49.36 -5.20
N SER A 816 8.46 49.12 -6.00
CA SER A 816 8.32 49.60 -7.38
C SER A 816 7.11 50.54 -7.52
N THR A 817 7.36 51.84 -7.39
CA THR A 817 6.30 52.85 -7.37
C THR A 817 5.72 53.14 -8.77
N GLN A 818 4.50 52.65 -9.05
CA GLN A 818 3.57 53.30 -9.98
C GLN A 818 2.18 53.39 -9.35
N LYS A 819 1.60 54.59 -9.32
CA LYS A 819 0.23 54.82 -8.82
C LYS A 819 -0.78 54.72 -9.97
N PRO A 820 -1.83 53.87 -9.86
CA PRO A 820 -3.13 54.16 -10.46
C PRO A 820 -3.92 55.04 -9.49
N SER A 821 -4.23 56.28 -9.88
CA SER A 821 -5.08 57.17 -9.09
C SER A 821 -6.55 57.02 -9.49
N ASN A 822 -7.37 56.45 -8.61
CA ASN A 822 -8.81 56.75 -8.47
C ASN A 822 -9.34 56.09 -7.19
N GLU A 823 -9.42 56.87 -6.11
CA GLU A 823 -10.05 56.43 -4.86
C GLU A 823 -11.58 56.44 -5.02
N PHE A 824 -12.22 55.28 -4.89
CA PHE A 824 -13.65 55.19 -4.60
C PHE A 824 -13.82 54.85 -3.11
N SER A 825 -13.90 55.90 -2.30
CA SER A 825 -14.01 55.76 -0.84
C SER A 825 -15.42 55.34 -0.44
N LEU A 826 -15.57 54.09 0.03
CA LEU A 826 -16.71 53.70 0.85
C LEU A 826 -16.45 54.09 2.32
N PRO A 827 -17.46 54.58 3.07
CA PRO A 827 -17.24 55.12 4.41
C PRO A 827 -16.97 54.01 5.43
N LEU A 828 -15.83 54.11 6.13
CA LEU A 828 -15.48 53.22 7.23
C LEU A 828 -16.32 53.55 8.48
N ALA A 829 -17.49 52.91 8.60
CA ALA A 829 -18.36 53.04 9.76
C ALA A 829 -17.76 52.29 10.96
N THR A 830 -17.03 53.00 11.82
CA THR A 830 -16.51 52.46 13.08
C THR A 830 -17.59 52.40 14.16
N ASP A 831 -18.57 51.50 13.99
CA ASP A 831 -19.45 51.10 15.08
C ASP A 831 -18.87 49.89 15.82
N LYS A 832 -19.08 49.88 17.14
CA LYS A 832 -18.60 48.79 18.01
C LYS A 832 -19.53 47.60 17.85
N LEU A 833 -18.99 46.38 17.81
CA LEU A 833 -19.79 45.19 18.08
C LEU A 833 -20.32 45.28 19.52
N SER A 834 -21.61 45.58 19.64
CA SER A 834 -22.36 45.55 20.87
C SER A 834 -23.73 44.95 20.60
N TYR A 835 -24.14 43.98 21.41
CA TYR A 835 -25.37 43.21 21.26
C TYR A 835 -25.43 42.36 19.99
N MET A 836 -25.06 41.08 20.12
CA MET A 836 -25.88 40.06 19.46
C MET A 836 -27.27 40.14 20.10
N PRO A 837 -28.37 40.15 19.33
CA PRO A 837 -29.69 39.92 19.92
C PRO A 837 -29.67 38.56 20.62
N GLU A 838 -30.21 38.47 21.84
CA GLU A 838 -30.56 37.17 22.38
C GLU A 838 -31.46 36.46 21.36
N PRO A 839 -31.22 35.17 21.04
CA PRO A 839 -32.20 34.39 20.32
C PRO A 839 -33.51 34.50 21.09
N LYS A 840 -34.55 35.09 20.49
CA LYS A 840 -35.86 35.15 21.13
C LYS A 840 -36.20 33.75 21.56
N SER A 841 -36.32 33.53 22.87
CA SER A 841 -36.70 32.22 23.38
C SER A 841 -38.00 31.85 22.69
N TYR A 842 -37.99 30.73 21.94
CA TYR A 842 -39.21 30.05 21.57
C TYR A 842 -39.79 29.43 22.86
N THR A 843 -40.28 30.30 23.74
CA THR A 843 -41.33 29.94 24.68
C THR A 843 -42.45 29.38 23.81
N SER A 844 -42.66 28.08 23.94
CA SER A 844 -43.87 27.42 23.45
C SER A 844 -45.07 28.32 23.72
N GLY A 845 -45.87 28.62 22.70
CA GLY A 845 -47.22 29.11 22.94
C GLY A 845 -47.94 28.14 23.89
N GLU A 846 -48.91 28.62 24.65
CA GLU A 846 -49.48 27.87 25.79
C GLU A 846 -50.20 26.56 25.41
N ASN A 847 -50.29 26.24 24.11
CA ASN A 847 -50.48 24.88 23.59
C ASN A 847 -49.13 24.32 23.08
N GLY A 848 -48.53 23.39 23.83
CA GLY A 848 -47.21 22.86 23.52
C GLY A 848 -47.17 21.86 22.35
N SER A 849 -46.53 22.24 21.25
CA SER A 849 -45.97 21.31 20.26
C SER A 849 -44.83 21.96 19.47
N SER A 850 -43.64 21.34 19.48
CA SER A 850 -42.61 21.59 18.46
C SER A 850 -43.06 20.89 17.18
N SER A 851 -43.80 21.61 16.34
CA SER A 851 -44.25 21.13 15.03
C SER A 851 -43.08 21.10 14.05
N VAL A 852 -43.05 20.04 13.23
CA VAL A 852 -42.16 19.96 12.07
C VAL A 852 -42.43 21.15 11.14
N LEU A 853 -41.38 21.77 10.63
CA LEU A 853 -41.47 22.87 9.67
C LEU A 853 -41.32 22.33 8.25
N GLU A 854 -42.08 22.88 7.30
CA GLU A 854 -41.77 22.70 5.88
C GLU A 854 -40.47 23.43 5.52
N LEU A 855 -39.71 22.90 4.56
CA LEU A 855 -38.41 23.46 4.18
C LEU A 855 -38.50 24.92 3.67
N ALA A 856 -39.66 25.34 3.16
CA ALA A 856 -39.92 26.72 2.76
C ALA A 856 -40.05 27.70 3.95
N GLU A 857 -40.51 27.20 5.11
CA GLU A 857 -40.74 27.99 6.33
C GLU A 857 -39.48 28.13 7.20
N ALA A 858 -38.47 27.27 6.98
CA ALA A 858 -37.21 27.30 7.72
C ALA A 858 -36.57 28.70 7.70
N SER A 859 -35.93 29.09 8.81
CA SER A 859 -35.10 30.29 8.97
C SER A 859 -33.78 29.94 9.66
N ILE A 860 -32.80 30.85 9.62
CA ILE A 860 -31.51 30.62 10.30
C ILE A 860 -31.73 30.50 11.81
N GLU A 861 -32.66 31.29 12.35
CA GLU A 861 -33.03 31.37 13.76
C GLU A 861 -33.85 30.17 14.25
N SER A 862 -34.57 29.47 13.38
CA SER A 862 -35.35 28.26 13.72
C SER A 862 -34.61 26.95 13.43
N SER A 863 -33.69 26.97 12.46
CA SER A 863 -33.28 25.77 11.73
C SER A 863 -31.83 25.76 11.26
N GLY A 864 -31.06 26.84 11.42
CA GLY A 864 -29.67 26.93 10.96
C GLY A 864 -29.52 27.24 9.47
N ALA A 865 -28.29 27.52 9.04
CA ALA A 865 -27.98 28.00 7.70
C ALA A 865 -28.23 26.93 6.61
N LYS A 866 -27.82 25.68 6.85
CA LYS A 866 -27.97 24.57 5.90
C LYS A 866 -29.43 24.35 5.50
N ALA A 867 -30.32 24.15 6.47
CA ALA A 867 -31.75 24.01 6.22
C ALA A 867 -32.36 25.22 5.47
N LYS A 868 -31.92 26.45 5.79
CA LYS A 868 -32.37 27.64 5.06
C LYS A 868 -31.91 27.67 3.61
N SER A 869 -30.68 27.22 3.33
CA SER A 869 -30.16 27.12 1.97
C SER A 869 -30.98 26.13 1.13
N CYS A 870 -31.25 24.93 1.64
CA CYS A 870 -32.04 23.91 0.95
C CYS A 870 -33.48 24.41 0.62
N GLY A 871 -34.12 25.17 1.52
CA GLY A 871 -35.40 25.82 1.23
C GLY A 871 -35.32 26.89 0.14
N THR A 872 -34.21 27.63 0.08
CA THR A 872 -33.94 28.64 -0.96
C THR A 872 -33.66 27.97 -2.32
N LEU A 873 -32.92 26.86 -2.31
CA LEU A 873 -32.62 26.05 -3.50
C LEU A 873 -33.90 25.50 -4.15
N SER A 874 -34.89 25.05 -3.36
CA SER A 874 -36.18 24.57 -3.89
C SER A 874 -36.89 25.65 -4.74
N VAL A 875 -36.88 26.91 -4.27
CA VAL A 875 -37.41 28.05 -5.03
C VAL A 875 -36.60 28.30 -6.31
N LEU A 876 -35.26 28.27 -6.24
CA LEU A 876 -34.39 28.46 -7.41
C LEU A 876 -34.54 27.34 -8.45
N ALA A 877 -34.70 26.08 -8.03
CA ALA A 877 -34.95 24.94 -8.90
C ALA A 877 -36.21 25.13 -9.73
N SER A 878 -37.31 25.60 -9.11
CA SER A 878 -38.57 25.87 -9.83
C SER A 878 -38.40 26.88 -10.98
N LEU A 879 -37.54 27.89 -10.78
CA LEU A 879 -37.22 28.93 -11.76
C LEU A 879 -36.21 28.46 -12.83
N SER A 880 -35.29 27.55 -12.47
CA SER A 880 -34.21 27.05 -13.33
C SER A 880 -34.71 26.41 -14.64
N ASN A 881 -35.92 25.83 -14.64
CA ASN A 881 -36.57 25.18 -15.78
C ASN A 881 -36.74 26.04 -17.05
N LYS A 882 -36.48 27.35 -16.97
CA LYS A 882 -36.56 28.30 -18.09
C LYS A 882 -35.24 29.03 -18.35
N VAL A 883 -34.17 28.64 -17.67
CA VAL A 883 -32.85 29.27 -17.72
C VAL A 883 -31.91 28.44 -18.58
N TYR A 884 -31.23 29.11 -19.49
CA TYR A 884 -30.22 28.55 -20.38
C TYR A 884 -29.02 29.49 -20.37
N SER A 885 -27.82 28.95 -20.55
CA SER A 885 -26.62 29.77 -20.82
C SER A 885 -26.71 30.43 -22.20
N ASP A 886 -25.80 31.38 -22.48
CA ASP A 886 -25.70 32.03 -23.80
C ASP A 886 -25.48 31.03 -24.96
N GLN A 887 -24.95 29.84 -24.65
CA GLN A 887 -24.72 28.74 -25.60
C GLN A 887 -25.92 27.78 -25.73
N GLY A 888 -27.04 28.05 -25.05
CA GLY A 888 -28.25 27.24 -25.10
C GLY A 888 -28.23 25.97 -24.23
N ILE A 889 -27.29 25.85 -23.28
CA ILE A 889 -27.22 24.73 -22.34
C ILE A 889 -28.22 25.00 -21.19
N PRO A 890 -29.12 24.06 -20.84
CA PRO A 890 -30.09 24.29 -19.76
C PRO A 890 -29.42 24.30 -18.38
N ALA A 891 -29.72 25.31 -17.57
CA ALA A 891 -29.32 25.40 -16.16
C ALA A 891 -30.33 24.69 -15.22
N ALA A 892 -31.12 23.74 -15.74
CA ALA A 892 -32.24 23.14 -15.04
C ALA A 892 -31.79 22.01 -14.07
N PHE A 893 -32.19 22.16 -12.80
CA PHE A 893 -31.88 21.22 -11.71
C PHE A 893 -33.10 20.98 -10.80
N LYS A 894 -33.03 19.90 -10.00
CA LYS A 894 -34.01 19.51 -8.98
C LYS A 894 -33.40 19.59 -7.57
N VAL A 895 -34.24 19.50 -6.54
CA VAL A 895 -33.84 19.48 -5.13
C VAL A 895 -34.67 18.39 -4.43
N PRO A 896 -34.10 17.54 -3.57
CA PRO A 896 -34.86 16.51 -2.86
C PRO A 896 -35.91 17.12 -1.92
N SER A 897 -37.03 16.42 -1.74
CA SER A 897 -38.08 16.81 -0.79
C SER A 897 -37.52 16.89 0.64
N GLY A 898 -38.02 17.81 1.47
CA GLY A 898 -37.44 18.02 2.80
C GLY A 898 -38.35 18.68 3.83
N ALA A 899 -38.04 18.44 5.10
CA ALA A 899 -38.70 18.99 6.28
C ALA A 899 -37.68 19.19 7.42
N VAL A 900 -38.03 19.96 8.44
CA VAL A 900 -37.11 20.29 9.54
C VAL A 900 -37.71 20.01 10.91
N ILE A 901 -36.93 19.34 11.77
CA ILE A 901 -37.17 19.32 13.22
C ILE A 901 -36.38 20.51 13.82
N PRO A 902 -37.05 21.57 14.33
CA PRO A 902 -36.39 22.83 14.67
C PRO A 902 -35.60 22.78 15.98
N PHE A 903 -34.80 23.82 16.25
CA PHE A 903 -34.09 24.01 17.52
C PHE A 903 -35.04 23.94 18.73
N GLY A 904 -34.53 23.51 19.89
CA GLY A 904 -35.33 23.27 21.09
C GLY A 904 -35.94 21.86 21.18
N SER A 905 -36.00 21.12 20.07
CA SER A 905 -36.58 19.77 20.04
C SER A 905 -35.74 18.73 20.80
N MET A 906 -34.41 18.89 20.81
CA MET A 906 -33.49 18.10 21.65
C MET A 906 -33.68 18.44 23.14
N GLU A 907 -33.79 19.73 23.47
CA GLU A 907 -34.07 20.20 24.83
C GLU A 907 -35.42 19.70 25.35
N ASP A 908 -36.45 19.61 24.50
CA ASP A 908 -37.74 19.02 24.87
C ASP A 908 -37.68 17.49 25.06
N ALA A 909 -36.80 16.79 24.32
CA ALA A 909 -36.51 15.38 24.58
C ALA A 909 -35.77 15.20 25.94
N LEU A 910 -34.78 16.05 26.25
CA LEU A 910 -34.07 16.07 27.54
C LEU A 910 -35.02 16.36 28.72
N LYS A 911 -35.98 17.28 28.55
CA LYS A 911 -37.04 17.55 29.55
C LYS A 911 -37.93 16.32 29.77
N LYS A 912 -38.30 15.61 28.69
CA LYS A 912 -39.16 14.42 28.76
C LYS A 912 -38.45 13.19 29.34
N SER A 913 -37.14 13.04 29.13
CA SER A 913 -36.33 11.98 29.75
C SER A 913 -35.95 12.28 31.20
N GLY A 914 -36.08 13.52 31.65
CA GLY A 914 -35.64 13.99 32.98
C GLY A 914 -34.13 14.21 33.09
N SER A 915 -33.38 14.13 31.99
CA SER A 915 -31.90 14.14 31.99
C SER A 915 -31.27 15.54 32.08
N VAL A 916 -32.06 16.61 32.18
CA VAL A 916 -31.61 18.01 32.06
C VAL A 916 -30.52 18.39 33.07
N GLU A 917 -30.64 17.96 34.33
CA GLU A 917 -29.66 18.29 35.38
C GLU A 917 -28.30 17.61 35.10
N SER A 918 -28.33 16.33 34.75
CA SER A 918 -27.13 15.56 34.38
C SER A 918 -26.46 16.12 33.12
N TYR A 919 -27.24 16.45 32.10
CA TYR A 919 -26.78 17.08 30.86
C TYR A 919 -26.09 18.44 31.11
N THR A 920 -26.69 19.30 31.94
CA THR A 920 -26.09 20.59 32.31
C THR A 920 -24.78 20.40 33.10
N SER A 921 -24.77 19.46 34.06
CA SER A 921 -23.57 19.12 34.84
C SER A 921 -22.41 18.61 33.96
N LEU A 922 -22.70 17.77 32.95
CA LEU A 922 -21.68 17.32 31.99
C LEU A 922 -21.17 18.47 31.12
N LEU A 923 -22.03 19.36 30.64
CA LEU A 923 -21.59 20.55 29.91
C LEU A 923 -20.70 21.46 30.76
N GLU A 924 -21.04 21.72 32.01
CA GLU A 924 -20.21 22.55 32.91
C GLU A 924 -18.84 21.91 33.19
N ARG A 925 -18.77 20.57 33.33
CA ARG A 925 -17.50 19.83 33.41
C ARG A 925 -16.71 19.92 32.10
N ILE A 926 -17.38 19.81 30.95
CA ILE A 926 -16.76 19.93 29.62
C ILE A 926 -16.20 21.34 29.38
N GLU A 927 -16.82 22.41 29.88
CA GLU A 927 -16.24 23.76 29.75
C GLU A 927 -14.95 23.92 30.58
N ALA A 928 -14.80 23.16 31.68
CA ALA A 928 -13.66 23.23 32.59
C ALA A 928 -12.49 22.27 32.26
N ALA A 929 -12.72 21.18 31.52
CA ALA A 929 -11.74 20.09 31.36
C ALA A 929 -10.49 20.44 30.50
N GLU A 930 -9.30 20.16 31.01
CA GLU A 930 -8.03 20.35 30.28
C GLU A 930 -7.83 19.27 29.19
N VAL A 931 -7.36 19.68 28.00
CA VAL A 931 -7.25 18.79 26.82
C VAL A 931 -6.20 17.69 27.00
N GLU A 932 -5.10 17.98 27.69
CA GLU A 932 -3.99 17.04 27.91
C GLU A 932 -4.32 15.93 28.95
N SER A 933 -5.42 16.06 29.68
CA SER A 933 -5.77 15.19 30.83
C SER A 933 -6.48 13.88 30.45
N GLY A 934 -7.05 13.79 29.25
CA GLY A 934 -7.99 12.73 28.87
C GLY A 934 -9.39 12.82 29.51
N GLU A 935 -9.63 13.72 30.47
CA GLU A 935 -10.97 13.87 31.09
C GLU A 935 -12.01 14.29 30.06
N LEU A 936 -11.65 15.24 29.18
CA LEU A 936 -12.50 15.76 28.10
C LEU A 936 -13.09 14.65 27.23
N ASP A 937 -12.31 13.62 26.93
CA ASP A 937 -12.70 12.52 26.05
C ASP A 937 -13.73 11.63 26.76
N SER A 938 -13.50 11.31 28.03
CA SER A 938 -14.47 10.56 28.86
C SER A 938 -15.80 11.31 29.03
N LEU A 939 -15.74 12.64 29.24
CA LEU A 939 -16.91 13.51 29.33
C LEU A 939 -17.68 13.60 28.02
N SER A 940 -16.97 13.73 26.90
CA SER A 940 -17.55 13.74 25.55
C SER A 940 -18.26 12.41 25.27
N SER A 941 -17.67 11.26 25.64
CA SER A 941 -18.34 9.97 25.53
C SER A 941 -19.56 9.84 26.46
N GLU A 942 -19.47 10.30 27.71
CA GLU A 942 -20.59 10.27 28.67
C GLU A 942 -21.79 11.10 28.16
N LEU A 943 -21.53 12.31 27.65
CA LEU A 943 -22.55 13.20 27.09
C LEU A 943 -23.14 12.67 25.77
N GLN A 944 -22.31 12.15 24.87
CA GLN A 944 -22.80 11.51 23.62
C GLN A 944 -23.66 10.28 23.92
N ALA A 945 -23.29 9.44 24.88
CA ALA A 945 -24.08 8.28 25.28
C ALA A 945 -25.43 8.70 25.87
N MET A 946 -25.48 9.78 26.65
CA MET A 946 -26.73 10.34 27.18
C MET A 946 -27.65 10.88 26.08
N VAL A 947 -27.11 11.63 25.12
CA VAL A 947 -27.88 12.20 24.00
C VAL A 947 -28.35 11.11 23.01
N SER A 948 -27.55 10.05 22.82
CA SER A 948 -27.92 8.89 21.99
C SER A 948 -29.11 8.08 22.51
N LEU A 949 -29.53 8.29 23.77
CA LEU A 949 -30.71 7.65 24.38
C LEU A 949 -32.00 8.48 24.21
N LEU A 950 -31.92 9.66 23.59
CA LEU A 950 -33.08 10.50 23.30
C LEU A 950 -33.84 9.98 22.06
N SER A 951 -35.04 10.49 21.83
CA SER A 951 -35.78 10.28 20.59
C SER A 951 -36.56 11.54 20.18
N PRO A 952 -36.88 11.73 18.89
CA PRO A 952 -37.92 12.65 18.48
C PRO A 952 -39.26 12.25 19.11
N THR A 953 -40.20 13.18 19.19
CA THR A 953 -41.51 12.92 19.80
C THR A 953 -42.43 12.19 18.82
N GLU A 954 -43.39 11.40 19.32
CA GLU A 954 -44.38 10.71 18.48
C GLU A 954 -45.13 11.68 17.54
N GLN A 955 -45.48 12.88 18.02
CA GLN A 955 -46.08 13.94 17.21
C GLN A 955 -45.14 14.42 16.09
N THR A 956 -43.84 14.54 16.37
CA THR A 956 -42.83 14.92 15.36
C THR A 956 -42.74 13.87 14.25
N VAL A 957 -42.72 12.59 14.61
CA VAL A 957 -42.69 11.48 13.65
C VAL A 957 -43.98 11.42 12.83
N GLU A 958 -45.14 11.59 13.46
CA GLU A 958 -46.43 11.56 12.75
C GLU A 958 -46.60 12.76 11.81
N SER A 959 -46.12 13.96 12.19
CA SER A 959 -46.04 15.10 11.26
C SER A 959 -45.15 14.80 10.05
N LEU A 960 -43.99 14.15 10.22
CA LEU A 960 -43.12 13.77 9.10
C LEU A 960 -43.83 12.79 8.13
N LYS A 961 -44.63 11.85 8.63
CA LYS A 961 -45.43 10.94 7.78
C LYS A 961 -46.53 11.62 6.97
N THR A 962 -46.89 12.86 7.29
CA THR A 962 -47.82 13.65 6.45
C THR A 962 -47.11 14.39 5.30
N ILE A 963 -45.78 14.47 5.34
CA ILE A 963 -44.94 15.14 4.34
C ILE A 963 -44.30 14.13 3.39
N PHE A 964 -43.80 13.00 3.91
CA PHE A 964 -43.10 11.97 3.14
C PHE A 964 -43.97 10.72 2.90
N PRO A 965 -43.82 10.01 1.77
CA PRO A 965 -44.40 8.68 1.55
C PRO A 965 -44.00 7.66 2.62
N GLU A 966 -44.87 6.67 2.88
CA GLU A 966 -44.68 5.61 3.88
C GLU A 966 -43.50 4.68 3.57
N ASP A 967 -43.17 4.53 2.28
CA ASP A 967 -42.08 3.74 1.72
C ASP A 967 -40.81 4.56 1.41
N ALA A 968 -40.81 5.88 1.69
CA ALA A 968 -39.65 6.73 1.43
C ALA A 968 -38.43 6.35 2.29
N ARG A 969 -37.27 6.26 1.63
CA ARG A 969 -35.96 6.34 2.30
C ARG A 969 -35.59 7.81 2.49
N LEU A 970 -35.06 8.14 3.66
CA LEU A 970 -34.70 9.50 4.06
C LEU A 970 -33.24 9.56 4.55
N ILE A 971 -32.68 10.77 4.50
CA ILE A 971 -31.42 11.15 5.16
C ILE A 971 -31.71 12.16 6.27
N VAL A 972 -31.00 11.99 7.38
CA VAL A 972 -31.09 12.83 8.59
C VAL A 972 -29.80 13.63 8.67
N ARG A 973 -29.82 14.89 8.20
CA ARG A 973 -28.64 15.79 8.15
C ARG A 973 -28.64 16.76 9.34
N SER A 974 -27.46 17.02 9.89
CA SER A 974 -27.20 18.10 10.85
C SER A 974 -27.51 19.48 10.27
N SER A 975 -28.03 20.39 11.07
CA SER A 975 -28.17 21.82 10.75
C SER A 975 -28.09 22.65 12.03
N ALA A 976 -26.89 22.83 12.57
CA ALA A 976 -26.66 23.55 13.82
C ALA A 976 -26.62 25.09 13.66
N ASN A 977 -26.89 25.82 14.74
CA ASN A 977 -26.77 27.30 14.79
C ASN A 977 -25.31 27.80 14.82
N VAL A 978 -24.36 26.88 14.94
CA VAL A 978 -22.90 27.09 15.03
C VAL A 978 -22.17 26.47 13.83
N GLU A 979 -22.89 26.24 12.73
CA GLU A 979 -22.30 25.96 11.42
C GLU A 979 -21.87 27.26 10.74
N ASP A 980 -20.84 27.19 9.89
CA ASP A 980 -20.34 28.26 9.02
C ASP A 980 -20.04 29.61 9.70
N LEU A 981 -19.62 29.58 10.98
CA LEU A 981 -19.17 30.76 11.72
C LEU A 981 -17.81 31.26 11.21
N ALA A 982 -17.63 32.58 11.15
CA ALA A 982 -16.40 33.19 10.65
C ALA A 982 -15.17 32.82 11.52
N GLY A 983 -14.29 31.96 10.98
CA GLY A 983 -13.12 31.43 11.67
C GLY A 983 -13.27 29.98 12.18
N MET A 984 -14.42 29.33 11.95
CA MET A 984 -14.68 27.94 12.32
C MET A 984 -15.17 27.17 11.09
N SER A 985 -14.55 26.03 10.78
CA SER A 985 -15.03 25.18 9.69
C SER A 985 -16.06 24.18 10.19
N ALA A 986 -17.25 24.20 9.59
CA ALA A 986 -18.28 23.20 9.85
C ALA A 986 -18.26 22.03 8.84
N ALA A 987 -17.35 22.06 7.87
CA ALA A 987 -17.21 21.05 6.82
C ALA A 987 -16.94 19.67 7.42
N GLY A 988 -17.90 18.75 7.29
CA GLY A 988 -17.83 17.39 7.87
C GLY A 988 -17.92 17.32 9.40
N LEU A 989 -18.17 18.44 10.10
CA LEU A 989 -18.00 18.51 11.56
C LEU A 989 -19.03 17.67 12.34
N TYR A 990 -20.26 17.57 11.81
CA TYR A 990 -21.42 16.93 12.42
C TYR A 990 -22.01 15.85 11.50
N ASP A 991 -22.63 14.84 12.10
CA ASP A 991 -23.09 13.64 11.38
C ASP A 991 -24.23 13.94 10.39
N SER A 992 -24.33 13.08 9.39
CA SER A 992 -25.52 12.90 8.55
C SER A 992 -25.76 11.41 8.38
N ILE A 993 -26.95 10.94 8.76
CA ILE A 993 -27.28 9.50 8.74
C ILE A 993 -28.18 9.21 7.52
N PRO A 994 -27.68 8.53 6.48
CA PRO A 994 -28.46 8.13 5.32
C PRO A 994 -29.40 6.96 5.65
N ASN A 995 -30.16 6.50 4.66
CA ASN A 995 -30.85 5.20 4.69
C ASN A 995 -31.73 4.91 5.92
N VAL A 996 -32.62 5.84 6.29
CA VAL A 996 -33.66 5.59 7.31
C VAL A 996 -35.06 5.64 6.72
N SER A 997 -36.05 5.10 7.44
CA SER A 997 -37.48 5.20 7.08
C SER A 997 -38.33 5.49 8.32
N LEU A 998 -39.36 6.33 8.17
CA LEU A 998 -40.32 6.65 9.25
C LEU A 998 -41.11 5.42 9.71
N SER A 999 -41.22 4.41 8.85
CA SER A 999 -41.87 3.13 9.11
C SER A 999 -41.08 2.25 10.10
N ASP A 1000 -39.76 2.40 10.20
CA ASP A 1000 -38.99 1.98 11.39
C ASP A 1000 -38.68 3.20 12.26
N THR A 1001 -39.66 3.54 13.11
CA THR A 1001 -39.56 4.63 14.08
C THR A 1001 -38.40 4.44 15.09
N LYS A 1002 -37.86 3.22 15.28
CA LYS A 1002 -36.68 3.00 16.14
C LYS A 1002 -35.40 3.36 15.40
N SER A 1003 -35.23 2.87 14.17
CA SER A 1003 -34.10 3.23 13.29
C SER A 1003 -34.05 4.76 13.10
N PHE A 1004 -35.17 5.37 12.70
CA PHE A 1004 -35.30 6.82 12.55
C PHE A 1004 -35.01 7.58 13.85
N GLY A 1005 -35.54 7.11 14.99
CA GLY A 1005 -35.29 7.73 16.30
C GLY A 1005 -33.82 7.69 16.70
N ALA A 1006 -33.15 6.55 16.50
CA ALA A 1006 -31.73 6.39 16.76
C ALA A 1006 -30.85 7.22 15.81
N ALA A 1007 -31.24 7.41 14.55
CA ALA A 1007 -30.54 8.29 13.62
C ALA A 1007 -30.63 9.77 14.02
N VAL A 1008 -31.82 10.25 14.43
CA VAL A 1008 -31.99 11.59 15.00
C VAL A 1008 -31.15 11.77 16.28
N ALA A 1009 -31.10 10.74 17.14
CA ALA A 1009 -30.27 10.75 18.34
C ALA A 1009 -28.76 10.75 18.04
N ARG A 1010 -28.30 9.99 17.03
CA ARG A 1010 -26.91 10.04 16.51
C ARG A 1010 -26.55 11.47 16.07
N VAL A 1011 -27.36 12.12 15.24
CA VAL A 1011 -27.08 13.49 14.78
C VAL A 1011 -27.11 14.51 15.92
N TRP A 1012 -28.00 14.39 16.91
CA TRP A 1012 -27.94 15.22 18.13
C TRP A 1012 -26.68 14.96 18.96
N ALA A 1013 -26.25 13.70 19.09
CA ALA A 1013 -25.04 13.34 19.82
C ALA A 1013 -23.78 13.85 19.12
N SER A 1014 -23.76 13.90 17.79
CA SER A 1014 -22.63 14.42 16.99
C SER A 1014 -22.19 15.83 17.38
N LEU A 1015 -23.13 16.64 17.89
CA LEU A 1015 -22.89 17.97 18.44
C LEU A 1015 -21.84 17.95 19.57
N TYR A 1016 -21.72 16.84 20.31
CA TYR A 1016 -20.84 16.65 21.47
C TYR A 1016 -19.68 15.69 21.22
N THR A 1017 -19.34 15.40 19.95
CA THR A 1017 -18.07 14.77 19.59
C THR A 1017 -16.89 15.59 20.11
N ARG A 1018 -15.79 14.91 20.45
CA ARG A 1018 -14.53 15.53 20.90
C ARG A 1018 -14.08 16.65 19.96
N ARG A 1019 -14.13 16.38 18.65
CA ARG A 1019 -13.82 17.36 17.58
C ARG A 1019 -14.71 18.58 17.67
N ALA A 1020 -16.04 18.42 17.63
CA ALA A 1020 -16.97 19.55 17.68
C ALA A 1020 -16.83 20.40 18.95
N ILE A 1021 -16.51 19.80 20.10
CA ILE A 1021 -16.22 20.52 21.34
C ILE A 1021 -14.94 21.37 21.21
N LEU A 1022 -13.85 20.79 20.71
CA LEU A 1022 -12.57 21.48 20.50
C LEU A 1022 -12.69 22.60 19.46
N SER A 1023 -13.33 22.33 18.32
CA SER A 1023 -13.61 23.30 17.24
C SER A 1023 -14.32 24.55 17.78
N ARG A 1024 -15.36 24.36 18.61
CA ARG A 1024 -16.06 25.46 19.28
C ARG A 1024 -15.23 26.19 20.34
N ARG A 1025 -14.36 25.49 21.09
CA ARG A 1025 -13.41 26.13 22.02
C ARG A 1025 -12.46 27.07 21.27
N VAL A 1026 -11.90 26.63 20.14
CA VAL A 1026 -11.02 27.45 19.28
C VAL A 1026 -11.79 28.66 18.73
N ALA A 1027 -13.04 28.48 18.33
CA ALA A 1027 -13.93 29.57 17.89
C ALA A 1027 -14.42 30.49 19.04
N GLY A 1028 -14.11 30.20 20.30
CA GLY A 1028 -14.58 30.95 21.47
C GLY A 1028 -16.09 30.79 21.78
N VAL A 1029 -16.73 29.75 21.25
CA VAL A 1029 -18.17 29.50 21.35
C VAL A 1029 -18.48 28.57 22.55
N PRO A 1030 -19.27 29.02 23.55
CA PRO A 1030 -19.69 28.18 24.67
C PRO A 1030 -20.53 26.98 24.23
N GLN A 1031 -20.26 25.80 24.80
CA GLN A 1031 -20.88 24.53 24.41
C GLN A 1031 -22.39 24.51 24.63
N ARG A 1032 -22.87 25.27 25.63
CA ARG A 1032 -24.30 25.46 25.96
C ARG A 1032 -25.10 26.25 24.90
N GLU A 1033 -24.41 27.11 24.14
CA GLU A 1033 -25.00 28.01 23.13
C GLU A 1033 -25.17 27.31 21.77
N ALA A 1034 -24.52 26.16 21.58
CA ALA A 1034 -24.75 25.27 20.44
C ALA A 1034 -26.15 24.62 20.51
N LYS A 1035 -26.82 24.55 19.35
CA LYS A 1035 -28.17 24.01 19.12
C LYS A 1035 -28.18 23.26 17.80
N MET A 1036 -28.74 22.05 17.78
CA MET A 1036 -28.88 21.23 16.56
C MET A 1036 -30.35 21.19 16.12
N ALA A 1037 -30.63 21.64 14.90
CA ALA A 1037 -31.86 21.29 14.17
C ALA A 1037 -31.55 20.12 13.24
N ILE A 1038 -32.58 19.37 12.86
CA ILE A 1038 -32.45 18.20 11.99
C ILE A 1038 -33.12 18.50 10.66
N LEU A 1039 -32.35 18.47 9.58
CA LEU A 1039 -32.83 18.51 8.21
C LEU A 1039 -33.14 17.07 7.77
N VAL A 1040 -34.42 16.74 7.64
CA VAL A 1040 -34.87 15.45 7.10
C VAL A 1040 -35.12 15.64 5.60
N GLN A 1041 -34.45 14.88 4.75
CA GLN A 1041 -34.60 14.94 3.29
C GLN A 1041 -34.84 13.56 2.68
N GLU A 1042 -35.44 13.56 1.49
CA GLU A 1042 -35.55 12.40 0.60
C GLU A 1042 -34.16 11.85 0.24
N MET A 1043 -33.92 10.56 0.47
CA MET A 1043 -32.66 9.89 0.14
C MET A 1043 -32.65 9.51 -1.34
N LEU A 1044 -31.72 10.08 -2.10
CA LEU A 1044 -31.53 9.78 -3.51
C LEU A 1044 -30.63 8.54 -3.68
N GLU A 1045 -30.84 7.78 -4.77
CA GLU A 1045 -29.96 6.69 -5.23
C GLU A 1045 -29.24 7.17 -6.51
N PRO A 1046 -28.13 7.94 -6.40
CA PRO A 1046 -27.45 8.53 -7.55
C PRO A 1046 -26.47 7.57 -8.23
N GLU A 1047 -26.31 7.76 -9.54
CA GLU A 1047 -25.24 7.09 -10.32
C GLU A 1047 -23.88 7.78 -10.12
N LEU A 1048 -23.92 9.11 -9.95
CA LEU A 1048 -22.79 10.00 -9.75
C LEU A 1048 -23.15 11.07 -8.73
N SER A 1049 -22.23 11.43 -7.86
CA SER A 1049 -22.31 12.58 -6.94
C SER A 1049 -21.19 13.57 -7.25
N PHE A 1050 -21.40 14.86 -6.97
CA PHE A 1050 -20.42 15.90 -7.22
C PHE A 1050 -20.40 16.99 -6.15
N VAL A 1051 -19.23 17.60 -6.00
CA VAL A 1051 -19.05 18.92 -5.40
C VAL A 1051 -18.52 19.84 -6.50
N LEU A 1052 -19.03 21.06 -6.60
CA LEU A 1052 -18.49 22.07 -7.51
C LEU A 1052 -18.27 23.42 -6.81
N HIS A 1053 -17.19 24.09 -7.20
CA HIS A 1053 -16.86 25.45 -6.83
C HIS A 1053 -17.03 26.37 -8.04
N THR A 1054 -17.70 27.51 -7.87
CA THR A 1054 -17.95 28.44 -8.98
C THR A 1054 -16.80 29.41 -9.24
N VAL A 1055 -15.71 29.37 -8.48
CA VAL A 1055 -14.44 30.03 -8.80
C VAL A 1055 -13.32 29.02 -8.56
N SER A 1056 -12.26 28.99 -9.37
CA SER A 1056 -11.17 28.03 -9.17
C SER A 1056 -10.62 28.11 -7.72
N PRO A 1057 -10.52 26.98 -7.00
CA PRO A 1057 -9.85 26.92 -5.71
C PRO A 1057 -8.31 26.96 -5.82
N SER A 1058 -7.74 26.87 -7.04
CA SER A 1058 -6.29 26.75 -7.26
C SER A 1058 -5.63 28.00 -7.86
N ASP A 1059 -6.30 28.72 -8.77
CA ASP A 1059 -5.78 29.96 -9.38
C ASP A 1059 -6.73 31.18 -9.27
N HIS A 1060 -7.91 30.98 -8.70
CA HIS A 1060 -8.99 31.95 -8.56
C HIS A 1060 -9.58 32.50 -9.88
N ASP A 1061 -9.49 31.77 -11.01
CA ASP A 1061 -10.24 32.15 -12.20
C ASP A 1061 -11.75 32.06 -11.96
N THR A 1062 -12.38 33.24 -12.02
CA THR A 1062 -13.83 33.44 -11.91
C THR A 1062 -14.60 33.00 -13.15
N ARG A 1063 -13.92 32.65 -14.25
CA ARG A 1063 -14.56 32.18 -15.49
C ARG A 1063 -14.97 30.72 -15.46
N VAL A 1064 -14.32 29.89 -14.64
CA VAL A 1064 -14.54 28.44 -14.61
C VAL A 1064 -15.42 28.01 -13.46
N VAL A 1065 -16.11 26.89 -13.65
CA VAL A 1065 -16.59 26.02 -12.58
C VAL A 1065 -15.65 24.83 -12.53
N GLU A 1066 -15.08 24.55 -11.35
CA GLU A 1066 -14.36 23.30 -11.09
C GLU A 1066 -15.28 22.34 -10.35
N ALA A 1067 -15.43 21.13 -10.89
CA ALA A 1067 -16.25 20.08 -10.31
C ALA A 1067 -15.42 18.82 -10.07
N GLU A 1068 -15.53 18.26 -8.86
CA GLU A 1068 -15.07 16.91 -8.53
C GLU A 1068 -16.27 15.97 -8.42
N VAL A 1069 -16.19 14.82 -9.09
CA VAL A 1069 -17.29 13.86 -9.24
C VAL A 1069 -16.84 12.47 -8.78
N ALA A 1070 -17.71 11.75 -8.06
CA ALA A 1070 -17.52 10.37 -7.64
C ALA A 1070 -18.68 9.47 -8.11
N PRO A 1071 -18.45 8.15 -8.21
CA PRO A 1071 -19.52 7.17 -8.36
C PRO A 1071 -20.34 7.04 -7.07
N GLY A 1072 -21.65 6.82 -7.20
CA GLY A 1072 -22.54 6.63 -6.04
C GLY A 1072 -22.71 7.88 -5.16
N LEU A 1073 -22.85 7.68 -3.85
CA LEU A 1073 -23.17 8.71 -2.86
C LEU A 1073 -22.09 9.77 -2.66
N GLY A 1074 -22.50 11.00 -2.31
CA GLY A 1074 -21.61 12.16 -2.14
C GLY A 1074 -20.64 12.02 -0.98
N GLU A 1075 -20.99 11.19 -0.02
CA GLU A 1075 -20.14 10.71 1.07
C GLU A 1075 -18.80 10.13 0.55
N THR A 1076 -18.75 9.62 -0.69
CA THR A 1076 -17.53 9.12 -1.36
C THR A 1076 -16.49 10.23 -1.61
N LEU A 1077 -16.93 11.49 -1.85
CA LEU A 1077 -16.08 12.69 -1.95
C LEU A 1077 -15.81 13.35 -0.59
N ALA A 1078 -16.75 13.19 0.33
CA ALA A 1078 -16.81 13.94 1.58
C ALA A 1078 -15.98 13.31 2.71
N ALA A 1079 -15.96 11.97 2.78
CA ALA A 1079 -14.98 11.22 3.57
C ALA A 1079 -13.60 11.27 2.88
N GLY A 1080 -12.50 11.13 3.63
CA GLY A 1080 -11.15 11.04 3.08
C GLY A 1080 -10.83 9.72 2.39
N THR A 1081 -11.79 9.16 1.66
CA THR A 1081 -11.66 7.95 0.85
C THR A 1081 -10.42 8.08 -0.05
N ARG A 1082 -9.42 7.21 0.15
CA ARG A 1082 -8.14 7.34 -0.57
C ARG A 1082 -8.33 7.12 -2.07
N GLY A 1083 -8.26 8.20 -2.83
CA GLY A 1083 -8.34 8.19 -4.28
C GLY A 1083 -8.56 9.58 -4.88
N THR A 1084 -8.43 9.62 -6.20
CA THR A 1084 -8.69 10.80 -7.02
C THR A 1084 -10.13 10.71 -7.59
N PRO A 1085 -10.91 11.82 -7.62
CA PRO A 1085 -12.20 11.89 -8.30
C PRO A 1085 -12.07 12.25 -9.80
N TRP A 1086 -13.17 12.22 -10.57
CA TRP A 1086 -13.16 12.88 -11.89
C TRP A 1086 -13.16 14.39 -11.64
N ARG A 1087 -12.09 15.09 -12.05
CA ARG A 1087 -11.97 16.55 -11.91
C ARG A 1087 -12.17 17.21 -13.27
N LEU A 1088 -13.18 18.08 -13.38
CA LEU A 1088 -13.56 18.79 -14.60
C LEU A 1088 -13.47 20.31 -14.37
N SER A 1089 -12.73 21.01 -15.24
CA SER A 1089 -12.75 22.47 -15.31
C SER A 1089 -13.58 22.91 -16.52
N CYS A 1090 -14.60 23.73 -16.28
CA CYS A 1090 -15.65 24.05 -17.26
C CYS A 1090 -15.84 25.56 -17.37
N ASP A 1091 -15.69 26.16 -18.54
CA ASP A 1091 -15.91 27.60 -18.73
C ASP A 1091 -17.41 27.94 -18.64
N LYS A 1092 -17.77 29.00 -17.91
CA LYS A 1092 -19.18 29.44 -17.71
C LYS A 1092 -19.81 30.09 -18.95
N PHE A 1093 -19.01 30.54 -19.91
CA PHE A 1093 -19.41 31.41 -21.02
C PHE A 1093 -19.18 30.77 -22.40
N ASP A 1094 -18.25 29.81 -22.51
CA ASP A 1094 -18.05 28.96 -23.67
C ASP A 1094 -18.50 27.51 -23.41
N THR A 1095 -18.51 26.68 -24.44
CA THR A 1095 -18.81 25.25 -24.43
C THR A 1095 -17.61 24.38 -24.03
N ASN A 1096 -16.52 24.98 -23.53
CA ASN A 1096 -15.27 24.27 -23.24
C ASN A 1096 -15.30 23.57 -21.87
N VAL A 1097 -14.91 22.29 -21.87
CA VAL A 1097 -14.74 21.45 -20.69
C VAL A 1097 -13.40 20.75 -20.85
N THR A 1098 -12.60 20.77 -19.79
CA THR A 1098 -11.26 20.17 -19.73
C THR A 1098 -11.20 19.17 -18.59
N THR A 1099 -10.84 17.94 -18.92
CA THR A 1099 -10.66 16.85 -17.97
C THR A 1099 -9.30 16.98 -17.29
N VAL A 1100 -9.29 17.28 -16.00
CA VAL A 1100 -8.09 17.46 -15.19
C VAL A 1100 -7.65 16.13 -14.56
N ALA A 1101 -8.61 15.30 -14.16
CA ALA A 1101 -8.36 13.94 -13.63
C ALA A 1101 -9.50 12.96 -13.94
N PHE A 1102 -9.19 11.66 -13.94
CA PHE A 1102 -10.18 10.58 -13.96
C PHE A 1102 -10.31 9.95 -12.56
N ALA A 1103 -11.51 9.55 -12.19
CA ALA A 1103 -11.75 8.90 -10.90
C ALA A 1103 -11.04 7.55 -10.78
N ASN A 1104 -10.59 7.20 -9.57
CA ASN A 1104 -9.95 5.91 -9.30
C ASN A 1104 -10.29 5.28 -7.94
N PHE A 1105 -11.30 5.77 -7.22
CA PHE A 1105 -11.76 5.15 -5.95
C PHE A 1105 -12.06 3.66 -6.14
N SER A 1106 -11.64 2.84 -5.19
CA SER A 1106 -11.82 1.38 -5.24
C SER A 1106 -13.28 0.96 -5.02
N GLU A 1107 -14.02 1.70 -4.19
CA GLU A 1107 -15.42 1.42 -3.84
C GLU A 1107 -16.30 2.66 -3.98
N GLU A 1108 -17.58 2.44 -4.31
CA GLU A 1108 -18.66 3.43 -4.24
C GLU A 1108 -19.62 3.07 -3.10
N MET A 1109 -20.04 4.06 -2.33
CA MET A 1109 -21.10 3.90 -1.33
C MET A 1109 -22.47 4.04 -2.00
N VAL A 1110 -23.39 3.14 -1.70
CA VAL A 1110 -24.78 3.12 -2.23
C VAL A 1110 -25.80 2.72 -1.15
N VAL A 1111 -27.06 3.05 -1.38
CA VAL A 1111 -28.20 2.50 -0.61
C VAL A 1111 -28.97 1.55 -1.51
N LEU A 1112 -28.89 0.24 -1.23
CA LEU A 1112 -29.65 -0.75 -1.99
C LEU A 1112 -31.14 -0.64 -1.69
N ASN A 1113 -31.94 -0.30 -2.71
CA ASN A 1113 -33.37 -0.07 -2.55
C ASN A 1113 -34.19 -1.28 -2.04
N SER A 1114 -33.63 -2.50 -2.11
CA SER A 1114 -34.19 -3.74 -1.56
C SER A 1114 -33.59 -4.19 -0.21
N GLY A 1115 -32.62 -3.43 0.34
CA GLY A 1115 -32.00 -3.68 1.64
C GLY A 1115 -32.78 -3.09 2.83
N PRO A 1116 -32.28 -3.27 4.07
CA PRO A 1116 -32.83 -2.60 5.26
C PRO A 1116 -32.70 -1.06 5.19
N ALA A 1117 -33.40 -0.38 6.09
CA ALA A 1117 -33.35 1.08 6.30
C ALA A 1117 -32.93 1.37 7.76
N ASP A 1118 -31.74 0.90 8.10
CA ASP A 1118 -31.14 0.81 9.44
C ASP A 1118 -30.15 1.96 9.75
N GLY A 1119 -29.96 2.89 8.81
CA GLY A 1119 -28.99 3.99 8.90
C GLY A 1119 -27.67 3.75 8.15
N GLU A 1120 -27.48 2.56 7.59
CA GLU A 1120 -26.18 2.10 7.09
C GLU A 1120 -26.11 2.09 5.54
N VAL A 1121 -24.89 2.14 4.97
CA VAL A 1121 -24.63 2.12 3.53
C VAL A 1121 -23.95 0.82 3.09
N VAL A 1122 -24.02 0.52 1.78
CA VAL A 1122 -23.35 -0.64 1.17
C VAL A 1122 -22.19 -0.15 0.32
N HIS A 1123 -21.02 -0.75 0.51
CA HIS A 1123 -19.84 -0.53 -0.31
C HIS A 1123 -19.82 -1.52 -1.49
N LEU A 1124 -19.60 -1.02 -2.71
CA LEU A 1124 -19.49 -1.83 -3.92
C LEU A 1124 -18.21 -1.48 -4.68
N THR A 1125 -17.46 -2.49 -5.15
CA THR A 1125 -16.27 -2.26 -5.97
C THR A 1125 -16.61 -1.57 -7.30
N VAL A 1126 -15.98 -0.43 -7.58
CA VAL A 1126 -16.21 0.34 -8.81
C VAL A 1126 -15.51 -0.31 -10.00
N ASP A 1127 -16.12 -0.30 -11.17
CA ASP A 1127 -15.47 -0.68 -12.43
C ASP A 1127 -15.54 0.49 -13.42
N TYR A 1128 -14.43 1.24 -13.57
CA TYR A 1128 -14.41 2.43 -14.43
C TYR A 1128 -14.45 2.10 -15.92
N SER A 1129 -14.30 0.84 -16.34
CA SER A 1129 -14.58 0.43 -17.73
C SER A 1129 -16.08 0.48 -18.08
N LYS A 1130 -16.95 0.65 -17.08
CA LYS A 1130 -18.42 0.71 -17.22
C LYS A 1130 -19.03 2.09 -16.93
N LYS A 1131 -18.30 3.01 -16.28
CA LYS A 1131 -18.82 4.33 -15.86
C LYS A 1131 -18.71 5.35 -17.01
N ALA A 1132 -19.83 6.00 -17.36
CA ALA A 1132 -19.94 6.88 -18.53
C ALA A 1132 -18.87 7.99 -18.61
N LEU A 1133 -18.60 8.70 -17.50
CA LEU A 1133 -17.55 9.74 -17.46
C LEU A 1133 -16.16 9.23 -17.85
N SER A 1134 -15.84 7.97 -17.51
CA SER A 1134 -14.55 7.37 -17.84
C SER A 1134 -14.44 6.94 -19.30
N VAL A 1135 -15.54 6.56 -19.97
CA VAL A 1135 -15.51 5.91 -21.30
C VAL A 1135 -16.05 6.76 -22.46
N ASP A 1136 -16.91 7.74 -22.20
CA ASP A 1136 -17.53 8.61 -23.22
C ASP A 1136 -17.23 10.10 -22.96
N GLY A 1137 -16.32 10.65 -23.77
CA GLY A 1137 -16.00 12.07 -23.79
C GLY A 1137 -17.16 12.99 -24.21
N THR A 1138 -18.17 12.46 -24.90
CA THR A 1138 -19.38 13.21 -25.27
C THR A 1138 -20.24 13.47 -24.05
N PHE A 1139 -20.57 12.40 -23.30
CA PHE A 1139 -21.26 12.48 -22.02
C PHE A 1139 -20.48 13.36 -21.02
N ARG A 1140 -19.17 13.13 -20.87
CA ARG A 1140 -18.30 13.92 -19.97
C ARG A 1140 -18.35 15.42 -20.29
N LYS A 1141 -18.29 15.80 -21.58
CA LYS A 1141 -18.39 17.19 -22.02
C LYS A 1141 -19.79 17.78 -21.80
N GLN A 1142 -20.86 17.06 -22.11
CA GLN A 1142 -22.24 17.51 -21.89
C GLN A 1142 -22.58 17.68 -20.41
N PHE A 1143 -22.07 16.79 -19.56
CA PHE A 1143 -22.23 16.87 -18.11
C PHE A 1143 -21.52 18.10 -17.53
N GLY A 1144 -20.23 18.29 -17.86
CA GLY A 1144 -19.47 19.48 -17.42
C GLY A 1144 -20.10 20.81 -17.90
N GLN A 1145 -20.59 20.84 -19.14
CA GLN A 1145 -21.36 21.98 -19.67
C GLN A 1145 -22.61 22.30 -18.85
N ARG A 1146 -23.37 21.27 -18.43
CA ARG A 1146 -24.56 21.44 -17.59
C ARG A 1146 -24.20 21.91 -16.17
N LEU A 1147 -23.13 21.37 -15.58
CA LEU A 1147 -22.61 21.84 -14.29
C LEU A 1147 -22.17 23.31 -14.34
N ALA A 1148 -21.49 23.74 -15.41
CA ALA A 1148 -21.12 25.14 -15.62
C ALA A 1148 -22.35 26.07 -15.68
N ALA A 1149 -23.39 25.68 -16.43
CA ALA A 1149 -24.63 26.46 -16.53
C ALA A 1149 -25.39 26.54 -15.18
N ILE A 1150 -25.44 25.46 -14.41
CA ILE A 1150 -26.06 25.43 -13.08
C ILE A 1150 -25.25 26.28 -12.08
N GLY A 1151 -23.91 26.11 -12.05
CA GLY A 1151 -23.03 26.87 -11.17
C GLY A 1151 -23.09 28.39 -11.43
N GLN A 1152 -23.03 28.80 -12.71
CA GLN A 1152 -23.24 30.20 -13.11
C GLN A 1152 -24.61 30.74 -12.67
N TYR A 1153 -25.68 29.95 -12.80
CA TYR A 1153 -27.00 30.36 -12.34
C TYR A 1153 -27.07 30.52 -10.82
N LEU A 1154 -26.54 29.56 -10.05
CA LEU A 1154 -26.53 29.65 -8.58
C LEU A 1154 -25.72 30.86 -8.09
N GLU A 1155 -24.52 31.07 -8.61
CA GLU A 1155 -23.66 32.23 -8.33
C GLU A 1155 -24.38 33.56 -8.59
N GLN A 1156 -25.02 33.73 -9.76
CA GLN A 1156 -25.76 34.94 -10.11
C GLN A 1156 -27.00 35.18 -9.22
N ARG A 1157 -27.60 34.12 -8.67
CA ARG A 1157 -28.84 34.21 -7.88
C ARG A 1157 -28.59 34.34 -6.38
N LEU A 1158 -27.44 33.85 -5.89
CA LEU A 1158 -27.02 33.93 -4.49
C LEU A 1158 -26.05 35.10 -4.25
N GLY A 1159 -25.43 35.65 -5.30
CA GLY A 1159 -24.71 36.94 -5.26
C GLY A 1159 -23.23 36.86 -4.88
N SER A 1160 -22.70 35.65 -4.70
CA SER A 1160 -21.29 35.37 -4.42
C SER A 1160 -20.90 34.02 -5.06
N ALA A 1161 -19.60 33.74 -5.12
CA ALA A 1161 -19.11 32.40 -5.47
C ALA A 1161 -19.72 31.33 -4.54
N GLN A 1162 -19.98 30.14 -5.07
CA GLN A 1162 -20.67 29.06 -4.36
C GLN A 1162 -19.85 27.77 -4.35
N ASP A 1163 -19.93 27.07 -3.23
CA ASP A 1163 -19.60 25.67 -3.04
C ASP A 1163 -20.93 24.89 -3.02
N VAL A 1164 -21.08 23.91 -3.90
CA VAL A 1164 -22.37 23.28 -4.26
C VAL A 1164 -22.24 21.76 -4.28
N GLU A 1165 -23.04 21.09 -3.46
CA GLU A 1165 -23.15 19.63 -3.40
C GLU A 1165 -24.36 19.17 -4.23
N GLY A 1166 -24.19 18.15 -5.08
CA GLY A 1166 -25.26 17.62 -5.92
C GLY A 1166 -25.00 16.21 -6.43
N CYS A 1167 -25.92 15.69 -7.24
CA CYS A 1167 -25.82 14.36 -7.83
C CYS A 1167 -26.62 14.23 -9.13
N LEU A 1168 -26.37 13.14 -9.86
CA LEU A 1168 -27.10 12.74 -11.06
C LEU A 1168 -27.91 11.47 -10.76
N VAL A 1169 -29.22 11.54 -11.02
CA VAL A 1169 -30.17 10.42 -10.90
C VAL A 1169 -30.83 10.24 -12.27
N GLY A 1170 -30.35 9.26 -13.05
CA GLY A 1170 -30.70 9.16 -14.48
C GLY A 1170 -30.30 10.43 -15.24
N GLU A 1171 -31.27 11.05 -15.92
CA GLU A 1171 -31.06 12.29 -16.71
C GLU A 1171 -31.17 13.58 -15.86
N ASP A 1172 -31.48 13.48 -14.57
CA ASP A 1172 -31.77 14.65 -13.72
C ASP A 1172 -30.61 14.99 -12.78
N VAL A 1173 -30.13 16.23 -12.85
CA VAL A 1173 -29.20 16.80 -11.87
C VAL A 1173 -29.99 17.33 -10.69
N PHE A 1174 -29.67 16.82 -9.50
CA PHE A 1174 -30.17 17.32 -8.22
C PHE A 1174 -29.08 18.13 -7.51
N ILE A 1175 -29.47 19.22 -6.85
CA ILE A 1175 -28.63 19.98 -5.93
C ILE A 1175 -29.17 19.73 -4.52
N VAL A 1176 -28.31 19.22 -3.63
CA VAL A 1176 -28.71 18.86 -2.26
C VAL A 1176 -28.36 19.97 -1.27
N GLN A 1177 -27.26 20.70 -1.52
CA GLN A 1177 -26.77 21.78 -0.66
C GLN A 1177 -26.00 22.82 -1.47
N SER A 1178 -25.99 24.06 -1.01
CA SER A 1178 -25.17 25.15 -1.56
C SER A 1178 -24.81 26.11 -0.43
N ARG A 1179 -23.56 26.56 -0.38
CA ARG A 1179 -23.03 27.52 0.59
C ARG A 1179 -22.07 28.49 -0.12
N PRO A 1180 -21.82 29.70 0.43
CA PRO A 1180 -20.79 30.58 -0.11
C PRO A 1180 -19.43 29.88 -0.17
N GLN A 1181 -18.70 30.06 -1.27
CA GLN A 1181 -17.33 29.54 -1.40
C GLN A 1181 -16.38 30.28 -0.43
N PRO A 1182 -15.44 29.60 0.26
CA PRO A 1182 -14.54 30.23 1.24
C PRO A 1182 -13.44 31.12 0.67
#